data_AF-A0A448YG42-F1
#
_entry.id   AF-A0A448YG42-F1
#
_cell.length_a   1.000
_cell.length_b   1.000
_cell.length_c   1.000
_cell.angle_alpha   90.00
_cell.angle_beta   90.00
_cell.angle_gamma   90.00
#
_symmetry.space_group_name_H-M   'P 1'
#
loop_
_entity.id
_entity.type
_entity.pdbx_description
1 polymer ?
#
loop_
_entity_poly.entity_id
_entity_poly.type
_entity_poly.pdbx_seq_one_letter_code
_entity_poly.pdbx_strand_id
1 'polypeptide(L)'
;MDLTTAIKSYFAEDSTRQVTILSKDSLAGSKQIADLSSSNAPIIACLPGYKSTACTVCQITEFQDLGSKAVLNFRAIYRGRMESESLARYGEALFTVDSNFSGKEEFADHHTRALTFDTVVPKALRLFANIQKFHTDYTDVKKAGIHSDSPVSASSDKHLAHLLLRLSPLASLLFGQLSDSETIGGLNKLQQFYLGVQSGRQTVSQFRHVFELNDILVALFPFSVKQKVQCLGELDCSERLSSFDRCLDFANRLFEEYLDMDFVVEQWKSLEQGSGGLHSAEVMKARFFSGYLRSLKDLIQQVGTPSAAPNIRRGRKPSGLPGLEFQDDEDDADLDKVKKFIDELDEYAINEDGKRLILGDFKRMSRMQKNSSDYQVLRTYMDVVMDIPWPKNADKGSSLSATINVDNARCQLDRDHYGMESVKERILEYLAVLRLEDRIRRRSLQEGNEIDDTGESNSFVVCGPKELKKKKKTNEETPPPTRAPILLLTGPPGVGKTSLARSVASTLGRKLQRISLGGLNDFADLKGHRRTYVGAIPGLIVQALRRAQCNNPVILLDEVDKISGASRNGNPEAALLEVLDPEQNSNFQDHYVGFPIDLSQILFICTANNQWEIADPLRDRMEVIELAGYSYYEKLEICKGYIVPRQIERNSLPEGSVLFDTDAILKIATAYTRESGIRSLERMVASVCRSKAIEYSDLQPDGGSDIYIPKGYNPRVTVQDLPKYIGMAGHLSNADSFGKQVSDVQVMYGIANGLSYNSDGSGSLLKFEMVGLPGDKSLSCTGQLGDVLLESAEIANTLVGFLLNKRIISSSDPQFDAEAILEKYNKTEVHLHVPEGAISKDGPSAGITMTACLLSLSLREPVPSNLAMTGEITLTGKVLPIGGLKEKLLGAHLTGRISKVIVPRLNRKDIIEDYVSSMADRTKAREILGDLTADEERLLRNHSSSDLCFKEPERWIQEKLGIKLVYVEDFADVVNAIWDGQIKVGKKGIFHREEIKERSHI
;
A
#
# COMPACT_ATOMS: atom_id res chain seq x y z
N MET A 1 -9.97 -37.00 12.15
CA MET A 1 -9.92 -37.16 10.68
C MET A 1 -8.66 -37.93 10.34
N ASP A 2 -8.74 -38.89 9.42
CA ASP A 2 -7.53 -39.46 8.82
C ASP A 2 -6.70 -38.30 8.22
N LEU A 3 -5.38 -38.29 8.39
CA LEU A 3 -4.50 -37.17 8.02
C LEU A 3 -4.70 -36.80 6.53
N THR A 4 -4.97 -37.82 5.71
CA THR A 4 -5.37 -37.73 4.31
C THR A 4 -6.65 -36.92 4.08
N THR A 5 -7.63 -37.06 4.98
CA THR A 5 -8.95 -36.40 4.91
C THR A 5 -8.84 -34.95 5.35
N ALA A 6 -8.02 -34.66 6.37
CA ALA A 6 -7.77 -33.30 6.86
C ALA A 6 -7.01 -32.45 5.83
N ILE A 7 -6.03 -33.02 5.13
CA ILE A 7 -5.30 -32.31 4.07
C ILE A 7 -6.17 -32.16 2.82
N LYS A 8 -6.99 -33.16 2.46
CA LYS A 8 -7.96 -33.05 1.34
C LYS A 8 -9.01 -31.96 1.57
N SER A 9 -9.51 -31.80 2.81
CA SER A 9 -10.47 -30.73 3.12
C SER A 9 -9.82 -29.34 3.09
N TYR A 10 -8.55 -29.23 3.48
CA TYR A 10 -7.83 -27.94 3.52
C TYR A 10 -7.50 -27.38 2.13
N PHE A 11 -7.24 -28.25 1.14
CA PHE A 11 -6.92 -27.85 -0.23
C PHE A 11 -8.11 -27.92 -1.21
N ALA A 12 -9.31 -28.31 -0.74
CA ALA A 12 -10.51 -28.39 -1.58
C ALA A 12 -11.06 -27.02 -2.00
N GLU A 13 -10.71 -25.94 -1.28
CA GLU A 13 -11.29 -24.61 -1.49
C GLU A 13 -10.47 -23.71 -2.45
N ASP A 14 -9.23 -24.09 -2.80
CA ASP A 14 -8.31 -23.22 -3.52
C ASP A 14 -8.08 -23.68 -4.98
N SER A 15 -8.89 -23.16 -5.90
CA SER A 15 -8.94 -23.58 -7.32
C SER A 15 -7.68 -23.30 -8.15
N THR A 16 -6.68 -22.61 -7.59
CA THR A 16 -5.48 -22.19 -8.34
C THR A 16 -4.23 -23.02 -8.05
N ARG A 17 -4.24 -23.88 -7.03
CA ARG A 17 -3.10 -24.75 -6.67
C ARG A 17 -3.60 -26.11 -6.18
N GLN A 18 -4.00 -26.97 -7.10
CA GLN A 18 -4.44 -28.33 -6.78
C GLN A 18 -3.27 -29.19 -6.28
N VAL A 19 -3.12 -29.33 -4.95
CA VAL A 19 -2.27 -30.37 -4.35
C VAL A 19 -3.06 -31.67 -4.38
N THR A 20 -2.65 -32.63 -5.23
CA THR A 20 -3.34 -33.92 -5.35
C THR A 20 -2.71 -34.95 -4.39
N ILE A 21 -3.53 -35.61 -3.56
CA ILE A 21 -3.08 -36.62 -2.59
C ILE A 21 -3.43 -38.02 -3.09
N LEU A 22 -2.42 -38.87 -3.25
CA LEU A 22 -2.57 -40.23 -3.79
C LEU A 22 -3.09 -41.20 -2.73
N SER A 23 -4.09 -42.03 -3.09
CA SER A 23 -4.56 -43.13 -2.22
C SER A 23 -3.68 -44.38 -2.42
N LYS A 24 -3.63 -45.25 -1.41
CA LYS A 24 -2.77 -46.45 -1.37
C LYS A 24 -3.04 -47.42 -2.54
N ASP A 25 -4.27 -47.46 -3.05
CA ASP A 25 -4.69 -48.35 -4.14
C ASP A 25 -4.15 -47.90 -5.52
N SER A 26 -3.82 -46.62 -5.67
CA SER A 26 -3.26 -46.04 -6.92
C SER A 26 -1.79 -46.41 -7.17
N LEU A 27 -1.08 -46.96 -6.18
CA LEU A 27 0.38 -47.20 -6.19
C LEU A 27 0.77 -48.64 -6.61
N ALA A 28 -0.21 -49.50 -6.92
CA ALA A 28 -0.02 -50.95 -7.07
C ALA A 28 0.70 -51.40 -8.37
N GLY A 29 1.09 -50.48 -9.26
CA GLY A 29 1.61 -50.82 -10.61
C GLY A 29 3.14 -50.94 -10.76
N SER A 30 3.94 -50.39 -9.86
CA SER A 30 5.41 -50.30 -10.05
C SER A 30 6.19 -50.92 -8.89
N LYS A 31 6.95 -51.99 -9.16
CA LYS A 31 7.71 -52.76 -8.16
C LYS A 31 8.70 -51.93 -7.31
N GLN A 32 9.19 -50.78 -7.78
CA GLN A 32 10.13 -49.93 -7.03
C GLN A 32 9.45 -49.00 -6.01
N ILE A 33 8.15 -48.70 -6.16
CA ILE A 33 7.41 -47.84 -5.21
C ILE A 33 6.81 -48.68 -4.07
N ALA A 34 6.69 -49.99 -4.25
CA ALA A 34 6.24 -50.92 -3.21
C ALA A 34 7.20 -51.03 -2.01
N ASP A 35 8.51 -50.79 -2.19
CA ASP A 35 9.48 -50.86 -1.08
C ASP A 35 9.32 -49.69 -0.07
N LEU A 36 8.70 -48.58 -0.49
CA LEU A 36 8.33 -47.45 0.38
C LEU A 36 7.09 -47.73 1.25
N SER A 37 6.41 -48.88 1.06
CA SER A 37 5.20 -49.26 1.79
C SER A 37 5.44 -50.03 3.09
N SER A 38 6.71 -50.28 3.45
CA SER A 38 7.09 -51.14 4.58
C SER A 38 7.14 -50.46 5.95
N SER A 39 6.88 -49.15 6.04
CA SER A 39 6.68 -48.45 7.32
C SER A 39 5.53 -47.46 7.21
N ASN A 40 4.83 -47.22 8.32
CA ASN A 40 3.65 -46.36 8.48
C ASN A 40 3.42 -45.35 7.34
N ALA A 41 2.31 -45.56 6.61
CA ALA A 41 2.01 -44.97 5.31
C ALA A 41 2.48 -43.51 5.13
N PRO A 42 3.43 -43.24 4.21
CA PRO A 42 3.77 -41.86 3.89
C PRO A 42 2.68 -41.25 3.00
N ILE A 43 2.16 -40.08 3.38
CA ILE A 43 1.29 -39.29 2.50
C ILE A 43 2.17 -38.70 1.39
N ILE A 44 1.87 -39.08 0.16
CA ILE A 44 2.56 -38.59 -1.04
C ILE A 44 1.67 -37.54 -1.70
N ALA A 45 2.21 -36.33 -1.88
CA ALA A 45 1.54 -35.17 -2.46
C ALA A 45 2.18 -34.80 -3.80
N CYS A 46 1.35 -34.39 -4.75
CA CYS A 46 1.80 -33.94 -6.07
C CYS A 46 1.65 -32.42 -6.19
N LEU A 47 2.75 -31.72 -6.50
CA LEU A 47 2.79 -30.26 -6.70
C LEU A 47 2.90 -29.94 -8.20
N PRO A 48 1.87 -29.32 -8.82
CA PRO A 48 1.95 -28.92 -10.23
C PRO A 48 2.94 -27.77 -10.42
N GLY A 49 3.73 -27.83 -11.50
CA GLY A 49 4.58 -26.74 -11.95
C GLY A 49 3.79 -25.62 -12.63
N TYR A 50 4.44 -24.48 -12.86
CA TYR A 50 3.81 -23.27 -13.44
C TYR A 50 3.30 -23.44 -14.89
N LYS A 51 3.69 -24.53 -15.56
CA LYS A 51 3.09 -24.99 -16.82
C LYS A 51 2.41 -26.34 -16.55
N SER A 52 1.17 -26.48 -17.00
CA SER A 52 0.19 -27.55 -16.67
C SER A 52 0.59 -29.00 -16.99
N THR A 53 1.85 -29.28 -17.34
CA THR A 53 2.29 -30.59 -17.83
C THR A 53 3.28 -31.31 -16.90
N ALA A 54 3.97 -30.61 -16.00
CA ALA A 54 4.99 -31.19 -15.13
C ALA A 54 4.61 -31.06 -13.66
N CYS A 55 4.86 -32.12 -12.88
CA CYS A 55 4.53 -32.15 -11.46
C CYS A 55 5.67 -32.75 -10.62
N THR A 56 5.80 -32.30 -9.37
CA THR A 56 6.78 -32.83 -8.42
C THR A 56 6.05 -33.70 -7.40
N VAL A 57 6.42 -34.98 -7.34
CA VAL A 57 5.92 -35.95 -6.37
C VAL A 57 6.76 -35.83 -5.11
N CYS A 58 6.12 -35.45 -4.02
CA CYS A 58 6.75 -35.15 -2.74
C CYS A 58 6.18 -36.05 -1.63
N GLN A 59 7.04 -36.47 -0.71
CA GLN A 59 6.65 -37.06 0.56
C GLN A 59 6.37 -35.93 1.54
N ILE A 60 5.27 -35.99 2.26
CA ILE A 60 5.09 -35.13 3.44
C ILE A 60 5.92 -35.74 4.56
N THR A 61 6.99 -35.05 4.96
CA THR A 61 7.91 -35.53 6.00
C THR A 61 7.52 -35.05 7.39
N GLU A 62 6.91 -33.86 7.47
CA GLU A 62 6.52 -33.27 8.74
C GLU A 62 5.28 -32.41 8.55
N PHE A 63 4.36 -32.50 9.50
CA PHE A 63 3.20 -31.64 9.59
C PHE A 63 3.25 -30.96 10.95
N GLN A 64 3.44 -29.65 10.95
CA GLN A 64 3.36 -28.82 12.14
C GLN A 64 2.16 -27.90 12.03
N ASP A 65 1.21 -28.09 12.93
CA ASP A 65 0.07 -27.20 13.09
C ASP A 65 0.46 -26.08 14.05
N LEU A 66 0.56 -24.85 13.54
CA LEU A 66 0.86 -23.65 14.31
C LEU A 66 -0.41 -22.83 14.61
N GLY A 67 -1.59 -23.45 14.50
CA GLY A 67 -2.90 -22.86 14.80
C GLY A 67 -3.46 -22.00 13.68
N SER A 68 -2.79 -20.91 13.31
CA SER A 68 -3.23 -20.02 12.20
C SER A 68 -2.65 -20.42 10.84
N LYS A 69 -1.62 -21.29 10.84
CA LYS A 69 -0.93 -21.79 9.65
C LYS A 69 -0.53 -23.23 9.88
N ALA A 70 -0.81 -24.08 8.90
CA ALA A 70 -0.23 -25.41 8.84
C ALA A 70 1.05 -25.37 8.02
N VAL A 71 2.16 -25.82 8.62
CA VAL A 71 3.45 -25.97 7.94
C VAL A 71 3.62 -27.43 7.55
N LEU A 72 3.57 -27.66 6.24
CA LEU A 72 3.84 -28.96 5.63
C LEU A 72 5.27 -28.95 5.07
N ASN A 73 6.13 -29.78 5.64
CA ASN A 73 7.46 -30.01 5.10
C ASN A 73 7.39 -31.13 4.07
N PHE A 74 7.88 -30.83 2.87
CA PHE A 74 7.89 -31.75 1.75
C PHE A 74 9.31 -32.20 1.45
N ARG A 75 9.49 -33.50 1.25
CA ARG A 75 10.69 -34.07 0.64
C ARG A 75 10.36 -34.51 -0.78
N ALA A 76 10.94 -33.85 -1.77
CA ALA A 76 10.78 -34.27 -3.17
C ALA A 76 11.30 -35.70 -3.35
N ILE A 77 10.48 -36.57 -3.94
CA ILE A 77 10.83 -37.97 -4.20
C ILE A 77 11.10 -38.17 -5.69
N TYR A 78 10.18 -37.74 -6.56
CA TYR A 78 10.26 -37.93 -8.02
C TYR A 78 9.62 -36.75 -8.77
N ARG A 79 9.88 -36.63 -10.08
CA ARG A 79 9.12 -35.77 -10.98
C ARG A 79 8.24 -36.62 -11.89
N GLY A 80 7.03 -36.16 -12.16
CA GLY A 80 6.04 -36.84 -12.99
C GLY A 80 5.47 -35.92 -14.07
N ARG A 81 4.77 -36.53 -15.03
CA ARG A 81 4.03 -35.83 -16.07
C ARG A 81 2.53 -35.98 -15.81
N MET A 82 1.79 -34.89 -15.90
CA MET A 82 0.34 -34.91 -15.79
C MET A 82 -0.25 -35.37 -17.12
N GLU A 83 -1.08 -36.42 -17.11
CA GLU A 83 -1.85 -36.81 -18.30
C GLU A 83 -3.11 -35.95 -18.43
N SER A 84 -3.54 -35.73 -19.67
CA SER A 84 -4.71 -34.92 -20.03
C SER A 84 -5.95 -35.26 -19.18
N GLU A 85 -6.67 -34.23 -18.74
CA GLU A 85 -7.85 -34.26 -17.82
C GLU A 85 -9.00 -35.20 -18.24
N SER A 86 -9.00 -35.72 -19.47
CA SER A 86 -10.10 -36.49 -20.07
C SER A 86 -10.37 -37.87 -19.46
N LEU A 87 -9.49 -38.39 -18.60
CA LEU A 87 -9.59 -39.76 -18.04
C LEU A 87 -9.72 -39.82 -16.51
N ALA A 88 -9.69 -38.69 -15.81
CA ALA A 88 -9.64 -38.66 -14.35
C ALA A 88 -11.02 -38.33 -13.72
N ARG A 89 -11.35 -38.99 -12.61
CA ARG A 89 -12.58 -38.71 -11.84
C ARG A 89 -12.43 -37.41 -11.05
N TYR A 90 -13.55 -36.81 -10.65
CA TYR A 90 -13.57 -35.53 -9.92
C TYR A 90 -12.70 -35.59 -8.65
N GLY A 91 -11.65 -34.78 -8.59
CA GLY A 91 -10.69 -34.73 -7.47
C GLY A 91 -9.52 -35.73 -7.57
N GLU A 92 -9.40 -36.46 -8.67
CA GLU A 92 -8.26 -37.33 -8.97
C GLU A 92 -7.55 -36.81 -10.23
N ALA A 93 -6.22 -36.89 -10.27
CA ALA A 93 -5.45 -36.57 -11.47
C ALA A 93 -4.55 -37.77 -11.78
N LEU A 94 -4.58 -38.23 -13.04
CA LEU A 94 -3.77 -39.34 -13.51
C LEU A 94 -2.39 -38.80 -13.90
N PHE A 95 -1.33 -39.39 -13.33
CA PHE A 95 0.04 -39.00 -13.62
C PHE A 95 0.84 -40.22 -14.05
N THR A 96 1.60 -40.07 -15.13
CA THR A 96 2.67 -41.01 -15.43
C THR A 96 3.90 -40.61 -14.62
N VAL A 97 4.18 -41.42 -13.62
CA VAL A 97 5.49 -41.39 -12.95
C VAL A 97 6.42 -42.19 -13.83
N ASP A 98 7.44 -41.54 -14.39
CA ASP A 98 8.51 -42.22 -15.10
C ASP A 98 9.31 -43.07 -14.11
N SER A 99 8.78 -44.27 -13.85
CA SER A 99 9.41 -45.30 -13.04
C SER A 99 10.60 -45.96 -13.76
N ASN A 100 10.83 -45.60 -15.02
CA ASN A 100 11.94 -46.07 -15.84
C ASN A 100 13.04 -44.99 -16.03
N PHE A 101 13.59 -44.49 -14.92
CA PHE A 101 15.05 -44.25 -14.89
C PHE A 101 15.78 -45.58 -14.59
N SER A 102 15.18 -46.73 -14.91
CA SER A 102 15.90 -47.98 -15.15
C SER A 102 16.33 -47.98 -16.60
N GLY A 103 17.57 -47.56 -16.84
CA GLY A 103 18.17 -47.54 -18.16
C GLY A 103 18.02 -48.88 -18.89
N LYS A 104 17.92 -48.78 -20.21
CA LYS A 104 18.89 -49.46 -21.07
C LYS A 104 19.22 -48.73 -22.37
N GLU A 105 18.39 -47.80 -22.87
CA GLU A 105 18.59 -47.29 -24.23
C GLU A 105 19.01 -45.81 -24.35
N GLU A 106 18.68 -44.91 -23.41
CA GLU A 106 19.03 -43.47 -23.55
C GLU A 106 20.34 -43.05 -22.87
N PHE A 107 20.80 -43.75 -21.82
CA PHE A 107 22.14 -43.53 -21.25
C PHE A 107 23.26 -44.16 -22.08
N ALA A 108 22.93 -44.82 -23.19
CA ALA A 108 23.86 -45.55 -24.03
C ALA A 108 24.53 -44.67 -25.09
N ASP A 109 24.01 -43.45 -25.32
CA ASP A 109 24.59 -42.60 -26.34
C ASP A 109 25.95 -42.08 -25.88
N HIS A 110 27.00 -42.44 -26.63
CA HIS A 110 28.38 -42.06 -26.33
C HIS A 110 28.50 -40.53 -26.20
N HIS A 111 27.67 -39.80 -26.94
CA HIS A 111 27.61 -38.35 -26.92
C HIS A 111 27.19 -37.80 -25.55
N THR A 112 26.14 -38.32 -24.92
CA THR A 112 25.61 -37.80 -23.64
C THR A 112 26.54 -38.14 -22.47
N ARG A 113 27.22 -39.30 -22.53
CA ARG A 113 28.27 -39.66 -21.58
C ARG A 113 29.51 -38.78 -21.71
N ALA A 114 29.97 -38.55 -22.94
CA ALA A 114 31.09 -37.66 -23.21
C ALA A 114 30.76 -36.22 -22.76
N LEU A 115 29.56 -35.73 -23.09
CA LEU A 115 29.10 -34.41 -22.65
C LEU A 115 29.11 -34.32 -21.10
N THR A 116 28.64 -35.34 -20.40
CA THR A 116 28.55 -35.30 -18.93
C THR A 116 29.92 -35.37 -18.26
N PHE A 117 30.73 -36.38 -18.57
CA PHE A 117 31.98 -36.64 -17.86
C PHE A 117 33.18 -35.91 -18.46
N ASP A 118 33.22 -35.68 -19.78
CA ASP A 118 34.35 -35.03 -20.43
C ASP A 118 34.16 -33.51 -20.56
N THR A 119 32.92 -32.99 -20.44
CA THR A 119 32.65 -31.55 -20.55
C THR A 119 32.03 -30.93 -19.30
N VAL A 120 30.87 -31.41 -18.84
CA VAL A 120 30.11 -30.78 -17.75
C VAL A 120 30.81 -30.91 -16.40
N VAL A 121 31.25 -32.12 -16.02
CA VAL A 121 31.94 -32.35 -14.73
C VAL A 121 33.24 -31.52 -14.64
N PRO A 122 34.13 -31.52 -15.66
CA PRO A 122 35.30 -30.64 -15.65
C PRO A 122 34.96 -29.15 -15.60
N LYS A 123 33.94 -28.69 -16.34
CA LYS A 123 33.50 -27.27 -16.31
C LYS A 123 32.92 -26.87 -14.95
N ALA A 124 32.21 -27.75 -14.26
CA ALA A 124 31.71 -27.51 -12.92
C ALA A 124 32.86 -27.43 -11.89
N LEU A 125 33.83 -28.34 -11.96
CA LEU A 125 35.03 -28.31 -11.11
C LEU A 125 35.87 -27.05 -11.34
N ARG A 126 36.00 -26.64 -12.61
CA ARG A 126 36.63 -25.37 -13.00
C ARG A 126 35.90 -24.16 -12.42
N LEU A 127 34.57 -24.16 -12.44
CA LEU A 127 33.76 -23.10 -11.84
C LEU A 127 34.00 -23.00 -10.33
N PHE A 128 34.05 -24.12 -9.60
CA PHE A 128 34.36 -24.09 -8.16
C PHE A 128 35.76 -23.53 -7.88
N ALA A 129 36.77 -23.91 -8.66
CA ALA A 129 38.11 -23.36 -8.53
C ALA A 129 38.15 -21.85 -8.78
N ASN A 130 37.43 -21.38 -9.80
CA ASN A 130 37.31 -19.95 -10.11
C ASN A 130 36.61 -19.16 -9.00
N ILE A 131 35.54 -19.70 -8.41
CA ILE A 131 34.84 -19.09 -7.28
C ILE A 131 35.76 -19.01 -6.05
N GLN A 132 36.53 -20.06 -5.76
CA GLN A 132 37.48 -20.09 -4.65
C GLN A 132 38.63 -19.10 -4.86
N LYS A 133 39.19 -19.01 -6.07
CA LYS A 133 40.20 -18.02 -6.44
C LYS A 133 39.64 -16.60 -6.23
N PHE A 134 38.49 -16.29 -6.83
CA PHE A 134 37.82 -15.00 -6.69
C PHE A 134 37.53 -14.64 -5.23
N HIS A 135 37.01 -15.58 -4.42
CA HIS A 135 36.73 -15.33 -3.02
C HIS A 135 38.01 -15.03 -2.24
N THR A 136 39.09 -15.78 -2.48
CA THR A 136 40.39 -15.56 -1.84
C THR A 136 40.93 -14.19 -2.20
N ASP A 137 41.01 -13.88 -3.50
CA ASP A 137 41.49 -12.61 -4.02
C ASP A 137 40.69 -11.44 -3.43
N TYR A 138 39.36 -11.51 -3.46
CA TYR A 138 38.49 -10.47 -2.91
C TYR A 138 38.63 -10.33 -1.38
N THR A 139 38.76 -11.44 -0.64
CA THR A 139 39.02 -11.37 0.81
C THR A 139 40.38 -10.77 1.14
N ASP A 140 41.40 -11.06 0.35
CA ASP A 140 42.73 -10.50 0.53
C ASP A 140 42.73 -9.00 0.23
N VAL A 141 42.00 -8.54 -0.80
CA VAL A 141 41.76 -7.11 -1.05
C VAL A 141 41.01 -6.46 0.13
N LYS A 142 40.06 -7.18 0.74
CA LYS A 142 39.28 -6.67 1.88
C LYS A 142 40.15 -6.53 3.13
N LYS A 143 40.99 -7.52 3.43
CA LYS A 143 41.91 -7.56 4.58
C LYS A 143 43.09 -6.61 4.45
N ALA A 144 43.62 -6.44 3.25
CA ALA A 144 44.74 -5.56 2.95
C ALA A 144 44.45 -4.08 3.20
N GLY A 145 43.19 -3.70 3.52
CA GLY A 145 42.81 -2.43 4.10
C GLY A 145 43.54 -1.24 3.49
N ILE A 146 43.07 -0.72 2.35
CA ILE A 146 43.63 0.51 1.78
C ILE A 146 43.29 1.67 2.74
N HIS A 147 44.13 1.86 3.75
CA HIS A 147 44.36 3.14 4.39
C HIS A 147 45.14 3.99 3.39
N SER A 148 44.68 5.20 3.14
CA SER A 148 45.20 6.12 2.12
C SER A 148 46.62 6.64 2.35
N ASP A 149 47.41 6.10 3.30
CA ASP A 149 48.65 6.76 3.77
C ASP A 149 49.89 5.88 3.97
N SER A 150 49.91 4.59 3.59
CA SER A 150 51.16 3.81 3.68
C SER A 150 51.88 3.70 2.33
N PRO A 151 53.12 4.21 2.18
CA PRO A 151 53.99 3.76 1.10
C PRO A 151 54.44 2.34 1.47
N VAL A 152 54.67 1.46 0.49
CA VAL A 152 55.64 0.33 0.49
C VAL A 152 55.16 -0.86 -0.37
N SER A 153 55.87 -1.03 -1.49
CA SER A 153 56.34 -2.29 -2.08
C SER A 153 55.40 -3.51 -2.18
N ALA A 154 54.32 -3.39 -2.93
CA ALA A 154 53.83 -4.49 -3.76
C ALA A 154 53.80 -3.99 -5.20
N SER A 155 54.10 -4.83 -6.18
CA SER A 155 54.13 -4.44 -7.60
C SER A 155 52.93 -3.54 -7.95
N SER A 156 53.15 -2.46 -8.70
CA SER A 156 52.12 -1.50 -9.15
C SER A 156 50.85 -2.19 -9.68
N ASP A 157 51.05 -3.38 -10.22
CA ASP A 157 50.05 -4.28 -10.80
C ASP A 157 49.08 -4.84 -9.76
N LYS A 158 49.57 -5.27 -8.59
CA LYS A 158 48.71 -5.81 -7.52
C LYS A 158 47.82 -4.72 -6.95
N HIS A 159 48.34 -3.52 -6.78
CA HIS A 159 47.54 -2.39 -6.30
C HIS A 159 46.43 -2.01 -7.28
N LEU A 160 46.74 -1.98 -8.59
CA LEU A 160 45.74 -1.73 -9.64
C LEU A 160 44.67 -2.82 -9.68
N ALA A 161 45.06 -4.09 -9.61
CA ALA A 161 44.14 -5.23 -9.55
C ALA A 161 43.20 -5.13 -8.33
N HIS A 162 43.75 -4.81 -7.15
CA HIS A 162 42.98 -4.62 -5.92
C HIS A 162 41.95 -3.48 -6.03
N LEU A 163 42.33 -2.38 -6.67
CA LEU A 163 41.48 -1.20 -6.81
C LEU A 163 40.33 -1.46 -7.80
N LEU A 164 40.64 -2.08 -8.94
CA LEU A 164 39.64 -2.40 -9.97
C LEU A 164 38.63 -3.46 -9.50
N LEU A 165 39.04 -4.46 -8.71
CA LEU A 165 38.13 -5.48 -8.18
C LEU A 165 37.11 -4.88 -7.18
N ARG A 166 37.53 -3.89 -6.38
CA ARG A 166 36.62 -3.15 -5.46
C ARG A 166 35.68 -2.19 -6.16
N LEU A 167 36.12 -1.58 -7.27
CA LEU A 167 35.27 -0.64 -8.02
C LEU A 167 34.18 -1.34 -8.82
N SER A 168 34.26 -2.66 -9.04
CA SER A 168 33.25 -3.43 -9.76
C SER A 168 32.03 -3.71 -8.87
N PRO A 169 30.85 -3.12 -9.15
CA PRO A 169 29.64 -3.36 -8.35
C PRO A 169 29.17 -4.83 -8.45
N LEU A 170 29.45 -5.46 -9.60
CA LEU A 170 29.15 -6.87 -9.83
C LEU A 170 30.01 -7.78 -8.94
N ALA A 171 31.31 -7.49 -8.82
CA ALA A 171 32.21 -8.25 -7.95
C ALA A 171 31.77 -8.11 -6.48
N SER A 172 31.41 -6.91 -6.03
CA SER A 172 30.92 -6.70 -4.66
C SER A 172 29.60 -7.42 -4.37
N LEU A 173 28.67 -7.42 -5.33
CA LEU A 173 27.38 -8.12 -5.20
C LEU A 173 27.58 -9.64 -5.17
N LEU A 174 28.34 -10.19 -6.12
CA LEU A 174 28.65 -11.61 -6.19
C LEU A 174 29.42 -12.07 -4.96
N PHE A 175 30.39 -11.29 -4.49
CA PHE A 175 31.07 -11.58 -3.23
C PHE A 175 30.07 -11.60 -2.07
N GLY A 176 29.18 -10.61 -1.95
CA GLY A 176 28.14 -10.58 -0.93
C GLY A 176 27.30 -11.86 -0.91
N GLN A 177 26.79 -12.28 -2.07
CA GLN A 177 25.95 -13.48 -2.20
C GLN A 177 26.71 -14.80 -1.99
N LEU A 178 27.97 -14.85 -2.40
CA LEU A 178 28.80 -16.05 -2.28
C LEU A 178 29.56 -16.11 -0.95
N SER A 179 29.60 -15.04 -0.16
CA SER A 179 30.36 -14.95 1.10
C SER A 179 29.66 -15.53 2.33
N ASP A 180 28.39 -15.92 2.20
CA ASP A 180 27.66 -16.60 3.28
C ASP A 180 28.35 -17.93 3.63
N SER A 181 28.62 -18.14 4.91
CA SER A 181 29.36 -19.31 5.42
C SER A 181 28.68 -20.64 5.06
N GLU A 182 27.34 -20.63 5.01
CA GLU A 182 26.52 -21.77 4.58
C GLU A 182 26.66 -22.05 3.08
N THR A 183 26.67 -21.01 2.25
CA THR A 183 26.81 -21.10 0.78
C THR A 183 28.18 -21.62 0.38
N ILE A 184 29.26 -21.10 0.96
CA ILE A 184 30.64 -21.60 0.72
C ILE A 184 30.79 -23.03 1.22
N GLY A 185 30.27 -23.32 2.41
CA GLY A 185 30.26 -24.68 2.97
C GLY A 185 29.53 -25.67 2.06
N GLY A 186 28.41 -25.25 1.45
CA GLY A 186 27.65 -26.01 0.46
C GLY A 186 28.43 -26.24 -0.84
N LEU A 187 29.04 -25.20 -1.40
CA LEU A 187 29.85 -25.28 -2.63
C LEU A 187 31.08 -26.18 -2.45
N ASN A 188 31.76 -26.11 -1.30
CA ASN A 188 32.90 -26.99 -1.00
C ASN A 188 32.48 -28.46 -0.88
N LYS A 189 31.32 -28.74 -0.28
CA LYS A 189 30.76 -30.11 -0.24
C LYS A 189 30.40 -30.60 -1.64
N LEU A 190 29.75 -29.77 -2.46
CA LEU A 190 29.46 -30.09 -3.86
C LEU A 190 30.73 -30.39 -4.65
N GLN A 191 31.79 -29.57 -4.50
CA GLN A 191 33.07 -29.81 -5.16
C GLN A 191 33.64 -31.19 -4.78
N GLN A 192 33.57 -31.59 -3.51
CA GLN A 192 33.97 -32.94 -3.07
C GLN A 192 33.14 -34.04 -3.72
N PHE A 193 31.83 -33.85 -3.88
CA PHE A 193 30.96 -34.79 -4.58
C PHE A 193 31.31 -34.91 -6.08
N TYR A 194 31.57 -33.80 -6.78
CA TYR A 194 32.01 -33.82 -8.18
C TYR A 194 33.38 -34.47 -8.36
N LEU A 195 34.34 -34.23 -7.45
CA LEU A 195 35.65 -34.89 -7.45
C LEU A 195 35.54 -36.40 -7.23
N GLY A 196 34.63 -36.82 -6.34
CA GLY A 196 34.31 -38.23 -6.12
C GLY A 196 33.74 -38.90 -7.37
N VAL A 197 32.95 -38.18 -8.16
CA VAL A 197 32.41 -38.68 -9.44
C VAL A 197 33.48 -38.75 -10.53
N GLN A 198 34.41 -37.78 -10.61
CA GLN A 198 35.50 -37.78 -11.59
C GLN A 198 36.46 -38.96 -11.40
N SER A 199 36.66 -39.40 -10.15
CA SER A 199 37.62 -40.45 -9.77
C SER A 199 37.04 -41.87 -9.85
N GLY A 200 35.72 -42.00 -10.03
CA GLY A 200 34.98 -43.26 -9.95
C GLY A 200 34.82 -44.00 -11.28
N ARG A 201 34.44 -45.29 -11.22
CA ARG A 201 34.06 -46.05 -12.43
C ARG A 201 32.75 -45.50 -12.99
N GLN A 202 32.79 -44.96 -14.21
CA GLN A 202 31.65 -44.42 -14.97
C GLN A 202 30.51 -45.43 -15.11
N THR A 203 29.63 -45.45 -14.11
CA THR A 203 28.49 -46.36 -13.98
C THR A 203 27.20 -45.56 -14.15
N VAL A 204 26.11 -46.23 -14.55
CA VAL A 204 24.80 -45.59 -14.75
C VAL A 204 24.29 -44.93 -13.48
N SER A 205 24.62 -45.48 -12.30
CA SER A 205 24.31 -44.87 -11.00
C SER A 205 25.04 -43.55 -10.80
N GLN A 206 26.33 -43.45 -11.15
CA GLN A 206 27.09 -42.20 -11.03
C GLN A 206 26.57 -41.12 -11.98
N PHE A 207 26.14 -41.48 -13.18
CA PHE A 207 25.54 -40.54 -14.13
C PHE A 207 24.29 -39.87 -13.55
N ARG A 208 23.42 -40.62 -12.89
CA ARG A 208 22.24 -40.08 -12.18
C ARG A 208 22.62 -39.12 -11.05
N HIS A 209 23.65 -39.45 -10.28
CA HIS A 209 24.16 -38.57 -9.24
C HIS A 209 24.70 -37.25 -9.80
N VAL A 210 25.28 -37.23 -11.01
CA VAL A 210 25.72 -35.97 -11.66
C VAL A 210 24.56 -35.04 -11.94
N PHE A 211 23.41 -35.55 -12.39
CA PHE A 211 22.23 -34.70 -12.64
C PHE A 211 21.67 -34.10 -11.35
N GLU A 212 21.63 -34.88 -10.27
CA GLU A 212 21.22 -34.38 -8.95
C GLU A 212 22.18 -33.30 -8.47
N LEU A 213 23.50 -33.49 -8.64
CA LEU A 213 24.50 -32.49 -8.31
C LEU A 213 24.36 -31.22 -9.19
N ASN A 214 24.06 -31.38 -10.49
CA ASN A 214 23.84 -30.26 -11.41
C ASN A 214 22.63 -29.43 -10.96
N ASP A 215 21.53 -30.06 -10.56
CA ASP A 215 20.34 -29.37 -10.08
C ASP A 215 20.60 -28.56 -8.81
N ILE A 216 21.33 -29.16 -7.88
CA ILE A 216 21.73 -28.47 -6.65
C ILE A 216 22.65 -27.30 -6.99
N LEU A 217 23.57 -27.45 -7.95
CA LEU A 217 24.44 -26.35 -8.39
C LEU A 217 23.65 -25.20 -9.04
N VAL A 218 22.67 -25.50 -9.89
CA VAL A 218 21.76 -24.48 -10.48
C VAL A 218 20.95 -23.76 -9.41
N ALA A 219 20.51 -24.49 -8.39
CA ALA A 219 19.75 -23.92 -7.29
C ALA A 219 20.60 -22.97 -6.44
N LEU A 220 21.80 -23.40 -6.05
CA LEU A 220 22.71 -22.66 -5.16
C LEU A 220 23.40 -21.47 -5.83
N PHE A 221 23.83 -21.61 -7.09
CA PHE A 221 24.52 -20.51 -7.77
C PHE A 221 23.52 -19.40 -8.19
N PRO A 222 23.89 -18.11 -8.16
CA PRO A 222 22.99 -16.99 -8.45
C PRO A 222 22.70 -16.82 -9.96
N PHE A 223 22.25 -17.89 -10.64
CA PHE A 223 21.71 -17.79 -11.99
C PHE A 223 20.41 -16.99 -12.01
N SER A 224 20.09 -16.37 -13.14
CA SER A 224 18.80 -15.69 -13.32
C SER A 224 17.64 -16.67 -13.22
N VAL A 225 16.46 -16.19 -12.77
CA VAL A 225 15.24 -17.01 -12.68
C VAL A 225 14.94 -17.70 -14.02
N LYS A 226 15.15 -17.00 -15.15
CA LYS A 226 14.96 -17.56 -16.49
C LYS A 226 15.90 -18.74 -16.78
N GLN A 227 17.19 -18.63 -16.44
CA GLN A 227 18.16 -19.73 -16.60
C GLN A 227 17.85 -20.91 -15.68
N LYS A 228 17.45 -20.64 -14.43
CA LYS A 228 17.03 -21.69 -13.49
C LYS A 228 15.79 -22.42 -14.03
N VAL A 229 14.79 -21.69 -14.53
CA VAL A 229 13.59 -22.27 -15.14
C VAL A 229 13.91 -23.05 -16.41
N GLN A 230 14.83 -22.56 -17.25
CA GLN A 230 15.23 -23.28 -18.46
C GLN A 230 15.96 -24.58 -18.10
N CYS A 231 16.98 -24.53 -17.25
CA CYS A 231 17.76 -25.72 -16.90
C CYS A 231 16.96 -26.74 -16.05
N LEU A 232 16.09 -26.28 -15.15
CA LEU A 232 15.25 -27.13 -14.32
C LEU A 232 13.92 -27.49 -15.00
N GLY A 233 13.60 -26.92 -16.16
CA GLY A 233 12.37 -27.15 -16.90
C GLY A 233 12.49 -28.20 -18.01
N GLU A 234 13.70 -28.47 -18.51
CA GLU A 234 13.91 -29.47 -19.55
C GLU A 234 13.78 -30.90 -19.01
N LEU A 235 13.00 -31.73 -19.73
CA LEU A 235 12.75 -33.13 -19.41
C LEU A 235 13.76 -34.08 -20.08
N ASP A 236 14.25 -33.72 -21.28
CA ASP A 236 15.24 -34.53 -21.99
C ASP A 236 16.63 -34.38 -21.37
N CYS A 237 17.33 -35.50 -21.16
CA CYS A 237 18.63 -35.53 -20.51
C CYS A 237 19.71 -34.79 -21.31
N SER A 238 19.68 -34.89 -22.64
CA SER A 238 20.65 -34.24 -23.52
C SER A 238 20.41 -32.74 -23.59
N GLU A 239 19.16 -32.31 -23.78
CA GLU A 239 18.78 -30.89 -23.79
C GLU A 239 19.03 -30.21 -22.44
N ARG A 240 18.78 -30.93 -21.33
CA ARG A 240 19.06 -30.44 -19.98
C ARG A 240 20.56 -30.26 -19.74
N LEU A 241 21.39 -31.24 -20.12
CA LEU A 241 22.84 -31.11 -20.03
C LEU A 241 23.36 -29.99 -20.93
N SER A 242 22.82 -29.83 -22.14
CA SER A 242 23.21 -28.74 -23.05
C SER A 242 22.83 -27.37 -22.50
N SER A 243 21.71 -27.26 -21.78
CA SER A 243 21.27 -26.04 -21.13
C SER A 243 22.10 -25.72 -19.91
N PHE A 244 22.45 -26.75 -19.12
CA PHE A 244 23.37 -26.63 -18.01
C PHE A 244 24.80 -26.27 -18.44
N ASP A 245 25.30 -26.89 -19.51
CA ASP A 245 26.60 -26.61 -20.09
C ASP A 245 26.71 -25.13 -20.52
N ARG A 246 25.66 -24.59 -21.15
CA ARG A 246 25.58 -23.16 -21.48
C ARG A 246 25.63 -22.26 -20.23
N CYS A 247 24.97 -22.67 -19.14
CA CYS A 247 25.02 -21.96 -17.86
C CYS A 247 26.44 -22.00 -17.24
N LEU A 248 27.11 -23.16 -17.29
CA LEU A 248 28.49 -23.31 -16.83
C LEU A 248 29.47 -22.50 -17.68
N ASP A 249 29.30 -22.46 -19.00
CA ASP A 249 30.13 -21.66 -19.89
C ASP A 249 29.96 -20.16 -19.65
N PHE A 250 28.73 -19.72 -19.36
CA PHE A 250 28.49 -18.34 -18.95
C PHE A 250 29.17 -18.03 -17.62
N ALA A 251 28.99 -18.89 -16.61
CA ALA A 251 29.55 -18.68 -15.27
C ALA A 251 31.09 -18.70 -15.28
N ASN A 252 31.71 -19.65 -15.97
CA ASN A 252 33.17 -19.70 -16.10
C ASN A 252 33.73 -18.48 -16.83
N ARG A 253 33.13 -18.07 -17.95
CA ARG A 253 33.56 -16.85 -18.68
C ARG A 253 33.45 -15.61 -17.81
N LEU A 254 32.41 -15.51 -16.98
CA LEU A 254 32.26 -14.40 -16.05
C LEU A 254 33.46 -14.28 -15.10
N PHE A 255 33.90 -15.40 -14.52
CA PHE A 255 35.02 -15.38 -13.59
C PHE A 255 36.37 -15.22 -14.28
N GLU A 256 36.57 -15.82 -15.46
CA GLU A 256 37.87 -15.87 -16.13
C GLU A 256 38.18 -14.67 -17.02
N GLU A 257 37.18 -14.12 -17.70
CA GLU A 257 37.40 -13.00 -18.63
C GLU A 257 37.12 -11.65 -17.97
N TYR A 258 36.14 -11.61 -17.06
CA TYR A 258 35.66 -10.36 -16.47
C TYR A 258 36.17 -10.19 -15.04
N LEU A 259 36.17 -11.22 -14.20
CA LEU A 259 36.58 -11.09 -12.80
C LEU A 259 38.02 -11.53 -12.52
N ASP A 260 38.80 -11.96 -13.53
CA ASP A 260 40.22 -12.23 -13.40
C ASP A 260 41.05 -10.97 -13.65
N MET A 261 41.58 -10.40 -12.57
CA MET A 261 42.26 -9.12 -12.61
C MET A 261 43.66 -9.20 -13.22
N ASP A 262 44.30 -10.37 -13.19
CA ASP A 262 45.61 -10.56 -13.81
C ASP A 262 45.50 -10.41 -15.33
N PHE A 263 44.46 -11.01 -15.93
CA PHE A 263 44.16 -10.87 -17.35
C PHE A 263 43.82 -9.42 -17.75
N VAL A 264 43.00 -8.74 -16.95
CA VAL A 264 42.62 -7.34 -17.20
C VAL A 264 43.83 -6.40 -17.11
N VAL A 265 44.72 -6.62 -16.15
CA VAL A 265 45.96 -5.84 -15.98
C VAL A 265 46.96 -6.12 -17.12
N GLU A 266 47.07 -7.35 -17.62
CA GLU A 266 47.89 -7.65 -18.79
C GLU A 266 47.38 -6.98 -20.08
N GLN A 267 46.07 -7.00 -20.31
CA GLN A 267 45.45 -6.28 -21.43
C GLN A 267 45.67 -4.76 -21.32
N TRP A 268 45.51 -4.21 -20.11
CA TRP A 268 45.80 -2.80 -19.80
C TRP A 268 47.25 -2.41 -20.13
N LYS A 269 48.22 -3.30 -19.85
CA LYS A 269 49.64 -3.09 -20.16
C LYS A 269 49.95 -3.20 -21.65
N SER A 270 49.35 -4.14 -22.37
CA SER A 270 49.56 -4.30 -23.82
C SER A 270 49.20 -3.04 -24.61
N LEU A 271 48.24 -2.24 -24.10
CA LEU A 271 47.82 -0.96 -24.66
C LEU A 271 48.86 0.16 -24.48
N GLU A 272 49.81 0.03 -23.54
CA GLU A 272 50.90 1.00 -23.37
C GLU A 272 52.02 0.78 -24.41
N GLN A 273 52.30 -0.47 -24.78
CA GLN A 273 53.45 -0.82 -25.61
C GLN A 273 53.21 -0.62 -27.12
N GLY A 274 51.95 -0.47 -27.56
CA GLY A 274 51.58 -0.39 -28.98
C GLY A 274 51.44 1.02 -29.58
N SER A 275 51.61 2.09 -28.82
CA SER A 275 51.22 3.45 -29.25
C SER A 275 52.32 4.50 -29.08
N GLY A 276 52.75 5.09 -30.19
CA GLY A 276 53.62 6.26 -30.22
C GLY A 276 52.90 7.54 -29.79
N GLY A 277 52.70 7.74 -28.48
CA GLY A 277 52.26 9.01 -27.88
C GLY A 277 51.39 8.87 -26.62
N LEU A 278 51.75 9.61 -25.56
CA LEU A 278 51.16 9.55 -24.20
C LEU A 278 49.64 9.77 -24.18
N HIS A 279 49.13 10.78 -24.90
CA HIS A 279 47.68 11.07 -24.99
C HIS A 279 46.88 9.98 -25.71
N SER A 280 47.48 9.24 -26.66
CA SER A 280 46.76 8.17 -27.37
C SER A 280 46.56 6.94 -26.48
N ALA A 281 47.48 6.71 -25.53
CA ALA A 281 47.42 5.60 -24.58
C ALA A 281 46.33 5.82 -23.52
N GLU A 282 46.17 7.04 -22.99
CA GLU A 282 45.12 7.38 -22.02
C GLU A 282 43.72 7.27 -22.62
N VAL A 283 43.54 7.75 -23.85
CA VAL A 283 42.27 7.61 -24.59
C VAL A 283 41.98 6.14 -24.90
N MET A 284 42.99 5.32 -25.22
CA MET A 284 42.82 3.88 -25.41
C MET A 284 42.46 3.14 -24.12
N LYS A 285 43.05 3.52 -22.98
CA LYS A 285 42.70 3.00 -21.66
C LYS A 285 41.26 3.35 -21.25
N ALA A 286 40.84 4.59 -21.45
CA ALA A 286 39.46 5.01 -21.22
C ALA A 286 38.48 4.28 -22.15
N ARG A 287 38.84 4.08 -23.43
CA ARG A 287 38.06 3.28 -24.37
C ARG A 287 38.00 1.81 -23.98
N PHE A 288 39.10 1.21 -23.54
CA PHE A 288 39.14 -0.16 -23.02
C PHE A 288 38.21 -0.32 -21.83
N PHE A 289 38.29 0.58 -20.84
CA PHE A 289 37.42 0.52 -19.66
C PHE A 289 35.93 0.74 -20.02
N SER A 290 35.63 1.69 -20.90
CA SER A 290 34.27 1.89 -21.40
C SER A 290 33.76 0.69 -22.21
N GLY A 291 34.63 0.04 -22.98
CA GLY A 291 34.34 -1.14 -23.77
C GLY A 291 34.12 -2.37 -22.89
N TYR A 292 34.89 -2.49 -21.81
CA TYR A 292 34.77 -3.52 -20.79
C TYR A 292 33.47 -3.40 -19.98
N LEU A 293 33.09 -2.17 -19.58
CA LEU A 293 31.79 -1.92 -18.95
C LEU A 293 30.62 -2.15 -19.92
N ARG A 294 30.81 -1.84 -21.21
CA ARG A 294 29.81 -2.11 -22.25
C ARG A 294 29.68 -3.60 -22.54
N SER A 295 30.77 -4.36 -22.58
CA SER A 295 30.72 -5.82 -22.76
C SER A 295 30.11 -6.51 -21.55
N LEU A 296 30.40 -6.06 -20.33
CA LEU A 296 29.66 -6.52 -19.12
C LEU A 296 28.15 -6.25 -19.23
N LYS A 297 27.77 -5.05 -19.68
CA LYS A 297 26.37 -4.68 -19.89
C LYS A 297 25.72 -5.54 -20.99
N ASP A 298 26.40 -5.74 -22.11
CA ASP A 298 25.91 -6.54 -23.23
C ASP A 298 25.82 -8.02 -22.86
N LEU A 299 26.76 -8.54 -22.05
CA LEU A 299 26.75 -9.90 -21.52
C LEU A 299 25.54 -10.13 -20.60
N ILE A 300 25.23 -9.18 -19.71
CA ILE A 300 24.03 -9.20 -18.85
C ILE A 300 22.74 -9.17 -19.71
N GLN A 301 22.75 -8.43 -20.82
CA GLN A 301 21.60 -8.34 -21.73
C GLN A 301 21.43 -9.59 -22.62
N GLN A 302 22.51 -10.31 -22.94
CA GLN A 302 22.48 -11.51 -23.79
C GLN A 302 22.00 -12.78 -23.08
N VAL A 303 21.68 -12.73 -21.78
CA VAL A 303 21.22 -13.87 -20.95
C VAL A 303 19.79 -14.38 -21.33
N GLY A 304 19.39 -14.28 -22.59
CA GLY A 304 18.06 -14.66 -23.03
C GLY A 304 17.89 -15.15 -24.46
N THR A 305 18.94 -15.19 -25.28
CA THR A 305 18.86 -15.56 -26.70
C THR A 305 19.83 -16.69 -27.06
N PRO A 306 19.39 -17.75 -27.74
CA PRO A 306 20.28 -18.83 -28.17
C PRO A 306 21.17 -18.37 -29.34
N SER A 307 22.48 -18.38 -29.10
CA SER A 307 23.60 -18.39 -30.05
C SER A 307 23.71 -17.29 -31.12
N ALA A 308 24.73 -16.43 -30.95
CA ALA A 308 25.74 -16.16 -31.97
C ALA A 308 26.96 -15.51 -31.30
N ALA A 309 28.16 -16.06 -31.52
CA ALA A 309 29.40 -15.44 -31.05
C ALA A 309 29.56 -14.03 -31.67
N PRO A 310 29.97 -13.00 -30.91
CA PRO A 310 30.13 -11.66 -31.44
C PRO A 310 31.38 -11.59 -32.33
N ASN A 311 31.17 -11.37 -33.63
CA ASN A 311 32.21 -10.91 -34.54
C ASN A 311 32.61 -9.47 -34.17
N ILE A 312 33.83 -9.30 -33.65
CA ILE A 312 34.46 -7.99 -33.50
C ILE A 312 34.75 -7.44 -34.91
N ARG A 313 33.79 -6.70 -35.48
CA ARG A 313 34.02 -5.92 -36.70
C ARG A 313 34.92 -4.75 -36.37
N ARG A 314 36.16 -4.77 -36.92
CA ARG A 314 37.05 -3.60 -36.97
C ARG A 314 36.33 -2.45 -37.68
N GLY A 315 35.96 -1.43 -36.90
CA GLY A 315 35.29 -0.23 -37.37
C GLY A 315 36.18 0.63 -38.27
N ARG A 316 35.60 0.97 -39.42
CA ARG A 316 36.11 1.81 -40.52
C ARG A 316 36.39 3.26 -40.04
N LYS A 317 37.45 3.88 -40.56
CA LYS A 317 37.70 5.33 -40.41
C LYS A 317 36.51 6.15 -40.96
N PRO A 318 35.97 7.14 -40.23
CA PRO A 318 35.20 8.20 -40.84
C PRO A 318 36.13 9.36 -41.25
N SER A 319 35.99 9.78 -42.50
CA SER A 319 36.59 10.95 -43.10
C SER A 319 35.60 12.12 -43.07
N GLY A 320 36.06 13.31 -42.65
CA GLY A 320 35.53 14.61 -43.11
C GLY A 320 34.69 15.46 -42.15
N LEU A 321 35.34 16.49 -41.56
CA LEU A 321 34.91 17.88 -41.21
C LEU A 321 33.71 18.14 -40.26
N PRO A 322 33.63 19.31 -39.58
CA PRO A 322 34.58 20.44 -39.46
C PRO A 322 35.08 20.68 -38.02
N GLY A 323 36.15 21.45 -37.88
CA GLY A 323 36.69 21.87 -36.59
C GLY A 323 35.69 22.74 -35.82
N LEU A 324 35.50 22.39 -34.55
CA LEU A 324 34.91 23.25 -33.52
C LEU A 324 36.00 23.44 -32.47
N GLU A 325 36.55 24.65 -32.45
CA GLU A 325 37.33 25.17 -31.34
C GLU A 325 36.38 25.25 -30.13
N PHE A 326 36.76 24.61 -29.01
CA PHE A 326 36.08 24.86 -27.75
C PHE A 326 36.54 26.22 -27.23
N GLN A 327 35.59 27.14 -27.11
CA GLN A 327 35.76 28.46 -26.50
C GLN A 327 35.98 28.31 -24.99
N ASP A 328 37.05 28.93 -24.49
CA ASP A 328 37.39 29.10 -23.07
C ASP A 328 36.50 30.14 -22.35
N ASP A 329 35.46 30.68 -23.01
CA ASP A 329 34.74 31.88 -22.55
C ASP A 329 33.55 31.62 -21.60
N GLU A 330 32.99 30.39 -21.49
CA GLU A 330 31.82 30.11 -20.63
C GLU A 330 32.18 29.89 -19.15
N ASP A 331 33.37 29.35 -18.82
CA ASP A 331 33.74 28.98 -17.45
C ASP A 331 34.15 30.18 -16.56
N ASP A 332 34.52 31.32 -17.15
CA ASP A 332 34.82 32.53 -16.38
C ASP A 332 33.54 33.26 -15.92
N ALA A 333 32.44 33.13 -16.67
CA ALA A 333 31.15 33.72 -16.31
C ALA A 333 30.53 33.11 -15.04
N ASP A 334 30.73 31.80 -14.81
CA ASP A 334 30.20 31.10 -13.63
C ASP A 334 30.98 31.44 -12.35
N LEU A 335 32.30 31.61 -12.45
CA LEU A 335 33.11 32.08 -11.32
C LEU A 335 32.71 33.50 -10.88
N ASP A 336 32.29 34.35 -11.82
CA ASP A 336 31.82 35.69 -11.52
C ASP A 336 30.43 35.68 -10.83
N LYS A 337 29.57 34.68 -11.07
CA LYS A 337 28.32 34.50 -10.32
C LYS A 337 28.59 34.18 -8.85
N VAL A 338 29.54 33.27 -8.59
CA VAL A 338 29.91 32.89 -7.22
C VAL A 338 30.53 34.08 -6.47
N LYS A 339 31.36 34.89 -7.13
CA LYS A 339 31.90 36.12 -6.54
C LYS A 339 30.79 37.11 -6.13
N LYS A 340 29.82 37.37 -7.00
CA LYS A 340 28.69 38.25 -6.70
C LYS A 340 27.89 37.77 -5.48
N PHE A 341 27.62 36.47 -5.38
CA PHE A 341 26.93 35.91 -4.22
C PHE A 341 27.71 36.11 -2.91
N ILE A 342 29.04 36.07 -2.97
CA ILE A 342 29.91 36.30 -1.81
C ILE A 342 29.95 37.77 -1.40
N ASP A 343 29.91 38.68 -2.36
CA ASP A 343 29.82 40.12 -2.07
C ASP A 343 28.49 40.47 -1.37
N GLU A 344 27.41 39.74 -1.70
CA GLU A 344 26.07 39.90 -1.09
C GLU A 344 25.86 39.08 0.20
N LEU A 345 26.86 38.32 0.66
CA LEU A 345 26.70 37.29 1.70
C LEU A 345 26.25 37.87 3.06
N ASP A 346 26.54 39.15 3.31
CA ASP A 346 26.12 39.87 4.52
C ASP A 346 24.65 40.33 4.49
N GLU A 347 24.05 40.43 3.30
CA GLU A 347 22.62 40.75 3.17
C GLU A 347 21.74 39.55 3.54
N TYR A 348 22.26 38.33 3.36
CA TYR A 348 21.53 37.09 3.61
C TYR A 348 21.54 36.68 5.09
N ALA A 349 20.42 36.09 5.52
CA ALA A 349 20.17 35.57 6.85
C ALA A 349 20.86 34.20 7.08
N ILE A 350 22.15 34.09 6.77
CA ILE A 350 22.93 32.86 6.99
C ILE A 350 23.61 32.95 8.36
N ASN A 351 23.63 31.84 9.10
CA ASN A 351 24.35 31.76 10.37
C ASN A 351 25.85 32.08 10.17
N GLU A 352 26.48 32.75 11.15
CA GLU A 352 27.89 33.17 11.12
C GLU A 352 28.85 32.00 10.81
N ASP A 353 28.55 30.82 11.34
CA ASP A 353 29.32 29.60 11.05
C ASP A 353 29.19 29.17 9.58
N GLY A 354 27.99 29.29 8.99
CA GLY A 354 27.74 29.04 7.58
C GLY A 354 28.49 30.02 6.69
N LYS A 355 28.47 31.32 7.04
CA LYS A 355 29.22 32.36 6.32
C LYS A 355 30.72 32.08 6.31
N ARG A 356 31.29 31.74 7.46
CA ARG A 356 32.71 31.39 7.60
C ARG A 356 33.08 30.19 6.72
N LEU A 357 32.21 29.18 6.68
CA LEU A 357 32.43 27.96 5.92
C LEU A 357 32.38 28.21 4.40
N ILE A 358 31.38 28.96 3.91
CA ILE A 358 31.26 29.34 2.50
C ILE A 358 32.48 30.17 2.05
N LEU A 359 32.90 31.15 2.84
CA LEU A 359 34.09 31.96 2.54
C LEU A 359 35.39 31.13 2.52
N GLY A 360 35.51 30.16 3.43
CA GLY A 360 36.64 29.22 3.46
C GLY A 360 36.68 28.33 2.22
N ASP A 361 35.55 27.74 1.86
CA ASP A 361 35.41 26.85 0.70
C ASP A 361 35.65 27.60 -0.62
N PHE A 362 35.21 28.86 -0.74
CA PHE A 362 35.48 29.69 -1.92
C PHE A 362 36.97 30.05 -2.08
N LYS A 363 37.65 30.43 -0.98
CA LYS A 363 39.09 30.70 -1.00
C LYS A 363 39.89 29.46 -1.41
N ARG A 364 39.44 28.28 -0.98
CA ARG A 364 40.02 27.00 -1.38
C ARG A 364 39.77 26.73 -2.87
N MET A 365 38.54 26.86 -3.33
CA MET A 365 38.14 26.66 -4.73
C MET A 365 38.92 27.59 -5.68
N SER A 366 39.09 28.86 -5.33
CA SER A 366 39.80 29.86 -6.15
C SER A 366 41.30 29.56 -6.32
N ARG A 367 41.90 28.77 -5.43
CA ARG A 367 43.33 28.38 -5.48
C ARG A 367 43.55 27.02 -6.17
N MET A 368 42.50 26.24 -6.37
CA MET A 368 42.58 24.90 -6.94
C MET A 368 42.61 24.95 -8.48
N GLN A 369 43.19 23.93 -9.09
CA GLN A 369 43.16 23.76 -10.54
C GLN A 369 41.75 23.37 -10.99
N LYS A 370 41.20 24.04 -12.02
CA LYS A 370 39.83 23.82 -12.54
C LYS A 370 39.56 22.35 -12.95
N ASN A 371 40.61 21.62 -13.37
CA ASN A 371 40.50 20.20 -13.79
C ASN A 371 40.48 19.19 -12.63
N SER A 372 40.58 19.62 -11.36
CA SER A 372 40.60 18.73 -10.20
C SER A 372 39.20 18.20 -9.85
N SER A 373 39.10 16.94 -9.43
CA SER A 373 37.86 16.35 -8.90
C SER A 373 37.31 17.12 -7.70
N ASP A 374 38.18 17.64 -6.84
CA ASP A 374 37.79 18.41 -5.66
C ASP A 374 37.22 19.78 -6.03
N TYR A 375 37.72 20.39 -7.12
CA TYR A 375 37.15 21.62 -7.66
C TYR A 375 35.73 21.38 -8.14
N GLN A 376 35.46 20.27 -8.84
CA GLN A 376 34.12 19.92 -9.29
C GLN A 376 33.15 19.68 -8.12
N VAL A 377 33.61 19.04 -7.04
CA VAL A 377 32.79 18.82 -5.83
C VAL A 377 32.46 20.15 -5.15
N LEU A 378 33.44 21.05 -5.00
CA LEU A 378 33.22 22.38 -4.41
C LEU A 378 32.35 23.27 -5.30
N ARG A 379 32.49 23.23 -6.62
CA ARG A 379 31.63 23.92 -7.58
C ARG A 379 30.18 23.46 -7.40
N THR A 380 29.95 22.15 -7.45
CA THR A 380 28.63 21.57 -7.25
C THR A 380 28.04 21.95 -5.89
N TYR A 381 28.85 21.96 -4.83
CA TYR A 381 28.43 22.40 -3.51
C TYR A 381 28.03 23.89 -3.48
N MET A 382 28.81 24.77 -4.12
CA MET A 382 28.49 26.20 -4.23
C MET A 382 27.18 26.41 -5.00
N ASP A 383 26.98 25.67 -6.09
CA ASP A 383 25.72 25.72 -6.86
C ASP A 383 24.53 25.32 -5.98
N VAL A 384 24.68 24.27 -5.17
CA VAL A 384 23.65 23.84 -4.21
C VAL A 384 23.34 24.93 -3.17
N VAL A 385 24.37 25.59 -2.63
CA VAL A 385 24.19 26.65 -1.61
C VAL A 385 23.57 27.92 -2.20
N MET A 386 23.96 28.29 -3.42
CA MET A 386 23.41 29.45 -4.14
C MET A 386 21.93 29.24 -4.50
N ASP A 387 21.54 28.00 -4.82
CA ASP A 387 20.14 27.66 -5.13
C ASP A 387 19.22 27.63 -3.90
N ILE A 388 19.78 27.62 -2.67
CA ILE A 388 18.96 27.69 -1.46
C ILE A 388 18.44 29.12 -1.29
N PRO A 389 17.11 29.32 -1.15
CA PRO A 389 16.52 30.65 -1.04
C PRO A 389 16.72 31.24 0.36
N TRP A 390 17.86 31.88 0.60
CA TRP A 390 18.16 32.55 1.86
C TRP A 390 17.32 33.82 2.03
N PRO A 391 16.65 34.04 3.18
CA PRO A 391 15.96 35.30 3.45
C PRO A 391 16.96 36.45 3.50
N LYS A 392 16.60 37.64 2.98
CA LYS A 392 17.35 38.86 3.28
C LYS A 392 17.12 39.27 4.73
N ASN A 393 18.11 39.90 5.38
CA ASN A 393 18.00 40.32 6.78
C ASN A 393 16.83 41.28 7.04
N ALA A 394 16.44 42.11 6.07
CA ALA A 394 15.26 42.98 6.13
C ALA A 394 13.93 42.21 6.12
N ASP A 395 13.90 41.00 5.53
CA ASP A 395 12.69 40.20 5.34
C ASP A 395 12.45 39.18 6.46
N LYS A 396 13.34 39.12 7.47
CA LYS A 396 13.23 38.25 8.67
C LYS A 396 11.92 38.43 9.45
N GLY A 397 11.22 39.55 9.26
CA GLY A 397 9.88 39.81 9.83
C GLY A 397 8.75 39.96 8.81
N SER A 398 9.05 39.98 7.51
CA SER A 398 8.14 40.40 6.42
C SER A 398 7.62 39.24 5.58
N SER A 399 8.29 38.07 5.61
CA SER A 399 8.06 36.98 4.65
C SER A 399 6.77 36.16 4.86
N LEU A 400 5.89 36.48 5.83
CA LEU A 400 4.50 36.01 5.80
C LEU A 400 3.65 36.90 4.85
N SER A 401 4.21 37.23 3.69
CA SER A 401 3.68 38.17 2.69
C SER A 401 2.53 37.55 1.88
N ALA A 402 1.43 37.29 2.57
CA ALA A 402 0.08 37.44 2.06
C ALA A 402 -0.80 37.62 3.30
N THR A 403 -1.51 38.74 3.41
CA THR A 403 -2.48 38.93 4.48
C THR A 403 -3.50 37.79 4.39
N ILE A 404 -3.40 36.79 5.27
CA ILE A 404 -4.26 35.60 5.23
C ILE A 404 -5.71 36.10 5.33
N ASN A 405 -6.43 36.04 4.22
CA ASN A 405 -7.82 36.43 4.16
C ASN A 405 -8.68 35.16 4.22
N VAL A 406 -9.30 34.94 5.38
CA VAL A 406 -10.12 33.77 5.67
C VAL A 406 -11.32 33.69 4.72
N ASP A 407 -11.89 34.82 4.29
CA ASP A 407 -13.03 34.84 3.39
C ASP A 407 -12.65 34.40 1.97
N ASN A 408 -11.50 34.88 1.48
CA ASN A 408 -10.95 34.43 0.19
C ASN A 408 -10.58 32.95 0.25
N ALA A 409 -9.96 32.51 1.35
CA ALA A 409 -9.61 31.11 1.56
C ALA A 409 -10.84 30.21 1.53
N ARG A 410 -11.95 30.65 2.15
CA ARG A 410 -13.23 29.95 2.12
C ARG A 410 -13.77 29.83 0.69
N CYS A 411 -13.87 30.94 -0.04
CA CYS A 411 -14.35 30.93 -1.43
C CYS A 411 -13.51 30.02 -2.33
N GLN A 412 -12.20 30.00 -2.13
CA GLN A 412 -11.30 29.16 -2.90
C GLN A 412 -11.41 27.68 -2.54
N LEU A 413 -11.48 27.33 -1.25
CA LEU A 413 -11.73 25.96 -0.80
C LEU A 413 -13.08 25.41 -1.30
N ASP A 414 -14.11 26.26 -1.32
CA ASP A 414 -15.44 25.90 -1.85
C ASP A 414 -15.47 25.77 -3.37
N ARG A 415 -14.64 26.56 -4.07
CA ARG A 415 -14.47 26.46 -5.52
C ARG A 415 -13.68 25.24 -5.95
N ASP A 416 -12.68 24.83 -5.17
CA ASP A 416 -11.76 23.74 -5.53
C ASP A 416 -12.28 22.36 -5.09
N HIS A 417 -13.13 22.31 -4.07
CA HIS A 417 -13.62 21.07 -3.46
C HIS A 417 -15.11 21.11 -3.19
N TYR A 418 -15.83 20.06 -3.58
CA TYR A 418 -17.22 19.86 -3.20
C TYR A 418 -17.35 19.18 -1.84
N GLY A 419 -18.32 19.59 -1.03
CA GLY A 419 -18.58 19.01 0.28
C GLY A 419 -17.45 19.26 1.29
N MET A 420 -17.20 18.27 2.15
CA MET A 420 -16.15 18.29 3.20
C MET A 420 -16.24 19.51 4.13
N GLU A 421 -17.45 19.86 4.56
CA GLU A 421 -17.68 21.08 5.33
C GLU A 421 -16.90 21.11 6.65
N SER A 422 -16.90 20.00 7.39
CA SER A 422 -16.15 19.86 8.64
C SER A 422 -14.65 20.06 8.44
N VAL A 423 -14.09 19.45 7.38
CA VAL A 423 -12.67 19.55 7.02
C VAL A 423 -12.30 20.98 6.63
N LYS A 424 -13.13 21.63 5.81
CA LYS A 424 -12.93 23.02 5.39
C LYS A 424 -13.01 23.98 6.57
N GLU A 425 -13.98 23.80 7.46
CA GLU A 425 -14.08 24.58 8.69
C GLU A 425 -12.83 24.44 9.54
N ARG A 426 -12.32 23.21 9.70
CA ARG A 426 -11.10 22.97 10.47
C ARG A 426 -9.87 23.65 9.87
N ILE A 427 -9.76 23.63 8.54
CA ILE A 427 -8.69 24.37 7.82
C ILE A 427 -8.84 25.88 8.01
N LEU A 428 -10.07 26.41 7.97
CA LEU A 428 -10.30 27.85 8.19
C LEU A 428 -9.98 28.26 9.63
N GLU A 429 -10.30 27.42 10.62
CA GLU A 429 -9.89 27.62 12.02
C GLU A 429 -8.37 27.66 12.13
N TYR A 430 -7.68 26.71 11.51
CA TYR A 430 -6.23 26.67 11.46
C TYR A 430 -5.62 27.93 10.83
N LEU A 431 -6.13 28.35 9.66
CA LEU A 431 -5.71 29.57 8.99
C LEU A 431 -5.98 30.83 9.82
N ALA A 432 -7.08 30.86 10.58
CA ALA A 432 -7.40 31.96 11.49
C ALA A 432 -6.43 32.03 12.67
N VAL A 433 -6.04 30.89 13.25
CA VAL A 433 -5.01 30.81 14.30
C VAL A 433 -3.67 31.30 13.77
N LEU A 434 -3.24 30.84 12.59
CA LEU A 434 -2.02 31.31 11.94
C LEU A 434 -2.03 32.83 11.71
N ARG A 435 -3.18 33.38 11.29
CA ARG A 435 -3.35 34.84 11.10
C ARG A 435 -3.22 35.61 12.41
N LEU A 436 -3.74 35.07 13.51
CA LEU A 436 -3.63 35.69 14.83
C LEU A 436 -2.20 35.65 15.35
N GLU A 437 -1.52 34.50 15.21
CA GLU A 437 -0.12 34.34 15.60
C GLU A 437 0.79 35.33 14.86
N ASP A 438 0.58 35.48 13.55
CA ASP A 438 1.30 36.46 12.71
C ASP A 438 1.04 37.91 13.15
N ARG A 439 -0.21 38.25 13.54
CA ARG A 439 -0.54 39.57 14.10
C ARG A 439 0.16 39.84 15.43
N ILE A 440 0.16 38.86 16.34
CA ILE A 440 0.85 38.97 17.64
C ILE A 440 2.35 39.17 17.40
N ARG A 441 2.95 38.37 16.52
CA ARG A 441 4.37 38.47 16.17
C ARG A 441 4.74 39.84 15.58
N ARG A 442 3.95 40.38 14.65
CA ARG A 442 4.17 41.74 14.11
C ARG A 442 4.08 42.81 15.19
N ARG A 443 3.12 42.68 16.13
CA ARG A 443 2.96 43.63 17.24
C ARG A 443 4.17 43.63 18.17
N SER A 444 4.67 42.44 18.54
CA SER A 444 5.87 42.31 19.38
C SER A 444 7.12 42.90 18.72
N LEU A 445 7.25 42.78 17.39
CA LEU A 445 8.35 43.39 16.63
C LEU A 445 8.24 44.92 16.53
N GLN A 446 7.03 45.48 16.57
CA GLN A 446 6.79 46.93 16.59
C GLN A 446 7.05 47.52 17.98
N GLU A 447 6.57 46.87 19.04
CA GLU A 447 6.80 47.30 20.44
C GLU A 447 8.28 47.22 20.85
N GLY A 448 9.06 46.30 20.26
CA GLY A 448 10.51 46.20 20.50
C GLY A 448 11.36 47.32 19.85
N ASN A 449 10.81 48.04 18.87
CA ASN A 449 11.49 49.17 18.21
C ASN A 449 11.10 50.54 18.78
N GLU A 450 10.06 50.62 19.63
CA GLU A 450 9.58 51.87 20.25
C GLU A 450 10.03 52.05 21.72
N ILE A 451 10.94 51.20 22.23
CA ILE A 451 11.62 51.44 23.52
C ILE A 451 12.91 52.23 23.27
N ASP A 452 12.73 53.41 22.69
CA ASP A 452 13.56 54.57 22.95
C ASP A 452 12.67 55.78 22.62
N ASP A 453 12.36 56.52 23.69
CA ASP A 453 11.67 57.81 23.74
C ASP A 453 10.16 57.84 24.04
N THR A 454 9.86 58.58 25.11
CA THR A 454 8.56 58.99 25.66
C THR A 454 7.70 57.94 26.39
N GLY A 455 7.74 58.02 27.72
CA GLY A 455 6.79 57.33 28.58
C GLY A 455 5.42 58.01 28.57
N GLU A 456 4.36 57.21 28.40
CA GLU A 456 3.11 57.36 29.14
C GLU A 456 2.30 56.07 29.07
N SER A 457 1.85 55.63 30.25
CA SER A 457 1.20 54.35 30.52
C SER A 457 -0.30 54.36 30.19
N ASN A 458 -0.78 53.34 29.47
CA ASN A 458 -2.17 52.88 29.60
C ASN A 458 -2.24 51.35 29.62
N SER A 459 -2.34 50.82 30.83
CA SER A 459 -2.52 49.40 31.13
C SER A 459 -3.97 48.94 30.91
N PHE A 460 -4.17 47.83 30.21
CA PHE A 460 -5.42 47.06 30.27
C PHE A 460 -5.14 45.62 30.75
N VAL A 461 -6.02 45.16 31.65
CA VAL A 461 -5.84 44.04 32.58
C VAL A 461 -6.35 42.72 31.99
N VAL A 462 -5.60 41.63 32.17
CA VAL A 462 -6.14 40.26 32.17
C VAL A 462 -5.77 39.60 33.49
N CYS A 463 -6.80 39.20 34.25
CA CYS A 463 -6.69 38.55 35.54
C CYS A 463 -6.50 37.03 35.42
N GLY A 464 -5.47 36.51 36.09
CA GLY A 464 -5.27 35.10 36.45
C GLY A 464 -4.51 35.00 37.78
N PRO A 465 -4.71 33.95 38.59
CA PRO A 465 -4.50 34.01 40.04
C PRO A 465 -3.03 34.04 40.46
N LYS A 466 -2.77 34.86 41.48
CA LYS A 466 -1.46 35.15 42.07
C LYS A 466 -1.00 34.00 42.98
N GLU A 467 0.15 33.41 42.69
CA GLU A 467 1.05 32.91 43.74
C GLU A 467 2.48 33.44 43.51
N LEU A 468 2.93 34.22 44.50
CA LEU A 468 4.25 34.83 44.56
C LEU A 468 5.29 33.82 45.07
N LYS A 469 6.34 33.55 44.28
CA LYS A 469 7.69 33.28 44.81
C LYS A 469 8.77 33.95 43.96
N LYS A 470 9.38 34.98 44.54
CA LYS A 470 10.61 35.66 44.08
C LYS A 470 11.77 34.66 43.94
N LYS A 471 12.40 34.57 42.76
CA LYS A 471 13.79 34.13 42.59
C LYS A 471 14.45 34.78 41.36
N LYS A 472 15.54 35.50 41.66
CA LYS A 472 16.74 35.89 40.89
C LYS A 472 16.66 36.06 39.36
N LYS A 473 17.11 37.24 38.91
CA LYS A 473 17.56 37.58 37.55
C LYS A 473 18.44 36.48 36.96
N THR A 474 17.89 35.75 36.00
CA THR A 474 18.60 34.99 34.98
C THR A 474 17.87 35.28 33.68
N ASN A 475 18.62 35.67 32.65
CA ASN A 475 18.28 35.92 31.25
C ASN A 475 16.78 35.87 30.89
N GLU A 476 16.25 37.00 30.42
CA GLU A 476 14.93 37.12 29.82
C GLU A 476 14.81 36.16 28.61
N GLU A 477 14.35 34.94 28.87
CA GLU A 477 13.76 34.08 27.85
C GLU A 477 12.37 34.62 27.56
N THR A 478 12.22 35.30 26.42
CA THR A 478 10.91 35.54 25.81
C THR A 478 10.14 34.23 25.75
N PRO A 479 8.84 34.18 26.12
CA PRO A 479 8.07 32.94 26.03
C PRO A 479 8.14 32.40 24.59
N PRO A 480 8.34 31.08 24.40
CA PRO A 480 8.45 30.53 23.06
C PRO A 480 7.16 30.85 22.29
N PRO A 481 7.26 31.30 21.03
CA PRO A 481 6.07 31.50 20.21
C PRO A 481 5.33 30.17 20.14
N THR A 482 4.06 30.17 20.56
CA THR A 482 3.18 29.01 20.48
C THR A 482 2.87 28.79 19.00
N ARG A 483 3.73 28.00 18.35
CA ARG A 483 3.62 27.76 16.91
C ARG A 483 2.42 26.88 16.62
N ALA A 484 1.64 27.25 15.61
CA ALA A 484 0.52 26.43 15.16
C ALA A 484 0.97 24.96 14.90
N PRO A 485 0.15 23.97 15.32
CA PRO A 485 0.47 22.56 15.16
C PRO A 485 0.56 22.17 13.66
N ILE A 486 1.24 21.07 13.37
CA ILE A 486 1.39 20.57 12.00
C ILE A 486 0.13 19.85 11.58
N LEU A 487 -0.39 20.11 10.39
CA LEU A 487 -1.59 19.45 9.90
C LEU A 487 -1.30 18.04 9.41
N LEU A 488 -2.09 17.06 9.84
CA LEU A 488 -2.11 15.69 9.33
C LEU A 488 -3.49 15.38 8.71
N LEU A 489 -3.51 15.21 7.39
CA LEU A 489 -4.71 14.80 6.66
C LEU A 489 -4.77 13.27 6.59
N THR A 490 -5.70 12.65 7.32
CA THR A 490 -5.91 11.19 7.32
C THR A 490 -7.19 10.84 6.58
N GLY A 491 -7.31 9.60 6.07
CA GLY A 491 -8.53 9.11 5.43
C GLY A 491 -8.26 8.14 4.28
N PRO A 492 -9.30 7.61 3.61
CA PRO A 492 -9.13 6.64 2.53
C PRO A 492 -8.34 7.20 1.33
N PRO A 493 -7.80 6.35 0.45
CA PRO A 493 -7.16 6.82 -0.78
C PRO A 493 -8.19 7.44 -1.73
N GLY A 494 -7.81 8.53 -2.40
CA GLY A 494 -8.66 9.16 -3.42
C GLY A 494 -9.75 10.11 -2.88
N VAL A 495 -9.70 10.51 -1.61
CA VAL A 495 -10.58 11.53 -1.00
C VAL A 495 -10.06 12.96 -1.14
N GLY A 496 -9.05 13.20 -1.98
CA GLY A 496 -8.58 14.56 -2.28
C GLY A 496 -7.59 15.18 -1.27
N LYS A 497 -6.93 14.41 -0.40
CA LYS A 497 -5.90 14.89 0.56
C LYS A 497 -4.84 15.78 -0.09
N THR A 498 -4.20 15.29 -1.15
CA THR A 498 -3.17 16.04 -1.89
C THR A 498 -3.73 17.29 -2.58
N SER A 499 -4.98 17.24 -3.07
CA SER A 499 -5.61 18.39 -3.71
C SER A 499 -6.06 19.44 -2.71
N LEU A 500 -6.41 19.04 -1.49
CA LEU A 500 -6.72 19.93 -0.38
C LEU A 500 -5.47 20.71 0.05
N ALA A 501 -4.35 20.00 0.24
CA ALA A 501 -3.05 20.64 0.52
C ALA A 501 -2.64 21.65 -0.57
N ARG A 502 -2.92 21.34 -1.85
CA ARG A 502 -2.70 22.28 -2.96
C ARG A 502 -3.60 23.51 -2.86
N SER A 503 -4.88 23.33 -2.54
CA SER A 503 -5.80 24.45 -2.36
C SER A 503 -5.33 25.35 -1.22
N VAL A 504 -4.94 24.78 -0.08
CA VAL A 504 -4.34 25.53 1.06
C VAL A 504 -3.11 26.33 0.62
N ALA A 505 -2.17 25.72 -0.11
CA ALA A 505 -0.99 26.44 -0.60
C ALA A 505 -1.37 27.59 -1.54
N SER A 506 -2.34 27.38 -2.44
CA SER A 506 -2.82 28.43 -3.34
C SER A 506 -3.58 29.55 -2.64
N THR A 507 -4.33 29.27 -1.56
CA THR A 507 -4.98 30.30 -0.72
C THR A 507 -3.97 31.17 0.02
N LEU A 508 -2.84 30.58 0.42
CA LEU A 508 -1.74 31.29 1.06
C LEU A 508 -0.84 32.02 0.07
N GLY A 509 -1.02 31.81 -1.24
CA GLY A 509 -0.12 32.34 -2.27
C GLY A 509 1.30 31.75 -2.19
N ARG A 510 1.47 30.57 -1.58
CA ARG A 510 2.77 29.93 -1.36
C ARG A 510 2.99 28.81 -2.37
N LYS A 511 4.25 28.61 -2.79
CA LYS A 511 4.61 27.49 -3.67
C LYS A 511 4.48 26.15 -2.91
N LEU A 512 3.85 25.18 -3.55
CA LEU A 512 3.70 23.82 -3.01
C LEU A 512 4.85 22.93 -3.51
N GLN A 513 5.51 22.21 -2.60
CA GLN A 513 6.42 21.11 -2.92
C GLN A 513 5.91 19.83 -2.28
N ARG A 514 5.94 18.72 -3.03
CA ARG A 514 5.53 17.41 -2.55
C ARG A 514 6.75 16.51 -2.38
N ILE A 515 6.83 15.86 -1.23
CA ILE A 515 7.84 14.85 -0.90
C ILE A 515 7.08 13.57 -0.53
N SER A 516 7.30 12.50 -1.29
CA SER A 516 6.76 11.18 -0.97
C SER A 516 7.67 10.49 0.04
N LEU A 517 7.13 10.10 1.18
CA LEU A 517 7.86 9.37 2.23
C LEU A 517 7.65 7.85 2.13
N GLY A 518 6.69 7.41 1.30
CA GLY A 518 6.46 6.01 1.01
C GLY A 518 7.71 5.33 0.42
N GLY A 519 8.17 4.28 1.08
CA GLY A 519 9.34 3.50 0.66
C GLY A 519 10.70 4.06 1.11
N LEU A 520 10.72 5.13 1.92
CA LEU A 520 11.95 5.61 2.54
C LEU A 520 12.36 4.71 3.70
N ASN A 521 13.60 4.22 3.64
CA ASN A 521 14.17 3.31 4.64
C ASN A 521 15.41 3.88 5.33
N ASP A 522 15.98 4.99 4.84
CA ASP A 522 17.23 5.56 5.36
C ASP A 522 17.05 7.03 5.76
N PHE A 523 17.72 7.42 6.85
CA PHE A 523 17.82 8.78 7.36
C PHE A 523 18.54 9.71 6.37
N ALA A 524 19.49 9.17 5.60
CA ALA A 524 20.26 9.94 4.63
C ALA A 524 19.41 10.53 3.50
N ASP A 525 18.25 9.95 3.18
CA ASP A 525 17.36 10.48 2.14
C ASP A 525 16.76 11.83 2.55
N LEU A 526 16.41 11.99 3.84
CA LEU A 526 15.83 13.24 4.36
C LEU A 526 16.89 14.31 4.64
N LYS A 527 18.03 13.94 5.24
CA LYS A 527 19.09 14.86 5.67
C LYS A 527 20.29 14.98 4.72
N GLY A 528 20.31 14.18 3.66
CA GLY A 528 21.41 14.13 2.72
C GLY A 528 22.62 13.34 3.20
N HIS A 529 23.58 13.21 2.28
CA HIS A 529 24.87 12.58 2.55
C HIS A 529 25.92 13.61 2.92
N ARG A 530 26.92 13.21 3.72
CA ARG A 530 28.11 14.04 3.94
C ARG A 530 28.83 14.29 2.63
N ARG A 531 29.31 15.52 2.42
CA ARG A 531 30.03 15.93 1.20
C ARG A 531 31.25 15.09 0.85
N THR A 532 31.82 14.40 1.84
CA THR A 532 32.99 13.53 1.67
C THR A 532 32.70 12.28 0.83
N TYR A 533 31.44 11.93 0.62
CA TYR A 533 31.06 10.79 -0.20
C TYR A 533 31.06 11.14 -1.68
N VAL A 534 31.62 10.26 -2.51
CA VAL A 534 31.56 10.39 -3.97
C VAL A 534 30.10 10.28 -4.42
N GLY A 535 29.60 11.32 -5.09
CA GLY A 535 28.19 11.40 -5.47
C GLY A 535 27.27 11.79 -4.30
N ALA A 536 27.77 12.50 -3.28
CA ALA A 536 26.93 13.04 -2.22
C ALA A 536 25.84 13.97 -2.79
N ILE A 537 24.62 13.80 -2.28
CA ILE A 537 23.42 14.54 -2.69
C ILE A 537 22.82 15.18 -1.43
N PRO A 538 22.31 16.43 -1.50
CA PRO A 538 21.57 17.06 -0.40
C PRO A 538 20.25 16.33 -0.11
N GLY A 539 19.76 16.44 1.11
CA GLY A 539 18.52 15.78 1.55
C GLY A 539 17.29 16.28 0.81
N LEU A 540 16.22 15.48 0.83
CA LEU A 540 14.94 15.80 0.18
C LEU A 540 14.37 17.15 0.60
N ILE A 541 14.58 17.57 1.85
CA ILE A 541 14.13 18.88 2.36
C ILE A 541 14.86 20.02 1.65
N VAL A 542 16.19 19.96 1.55
CA VAL A 542 17.00 20.97 0.85
C VAL A 542 16.69 20.96 -0.65
N GLN A 543 16.48 19.79 -1.24
CA GLN A 543 16.05 19.69 -2.64
C GLN A 543 14.68 20.33 -2.87
N ALA A 544 13.73 20.16 -1.94
CA ALA A 544 12.42 20.81 -2.02
C ALA A 544 12.55 22.34 -1.94
N LEU A 545 13.40 22.87 -1.06
CA LEU A 545 13.70 24.30 -0.99
C LEU A 545 14.30 24.84 -2.29
N ARG A 546 15.27 24.13 -2.88
CA ARG A 546 15.87 24.47 -4.17
C ARG A 546 14.86 24.48 -5.30
N ARG A 547 13.91 23.53 -5.34
CA ARG A 547 12.85 23.51 -6.35
C ARG A 547 11.81 24.61 -6.13
N ALA A 548 11.55 24.97 -4.86
CA ALA A 548 10.62 26.02 -4.51
C ALA A 548 11.16 27.41 -4.87
N GLN A 549 12.47 27.66 -4.73
CA GLN A 549 13.06 28.98 -4.91
C GLN A 549 12.35 30.05 -4.03
N CYS A 550 11.92 29.65 -2.83
CA CYS A 550 11.34 30.52 -1.81
C CYS A 550 11.61 29.94 -0.41
N ASN A 551 11.70 30.80 0.60
CA ASN A 551 11.99 30.43 2.00
C ASN A 551 10.75 29.96 2.78
N ASN A 552 9.55 30.27 2.30
CA ASN A 552 8.27 29.99 2.96
C ASN A 552 7.33 29.06 2.16
N PRO A 553 7.80 27.96 1.53
CA PRO A 553 6.93 27.05 0.79
C PRO A 553 5.97 26.29 1.70
N VAL A 554 4.95 25.70 1.10
CA VAL A 554 4.18 24.62 1.72
C VAL A 554 4.81 23.30 1.29
N ILE A 555 5.30 22.51 2.24
CA ILE A 555 5.86 21.19 1.98
C ILE A 555 4.83 20.14 2.38
N LEU A 556 4.36 19.37 1.39
CA LEU A 556 3.47 18.25 1.55
C LEU A 556 4.29 16.96 1.73
N LEU A 557 4.25 16.39 2.92
CA LEU A 557 4.82 15.10 3.27
C LEU A 557 3.77 14.00 3.05
N ASP A 558 3.91 13.26 1.96
CA ASP A 558 2.93 12.27 1.54
C ASP A 558 3.29 10.86 2.03
N GLU A 559 2.27 10.06 2.35
CA GLU A 559 2.38 8.68 2.85
C GLU A 559 3.29 8.53 4.09
N VAL A 560 3.10 9.38 5.11
CA VAL A 560 3.86 9.32 6.39
C VAL A 560 3.64 7.98 7.12
N ASP A 561 2.49 7.35 6.93
CA ASP A 561 2.14 6.02 7.47
C ASP A 561 2.95 4.87 6.86
N LYS A 562 3.61 5.09 5.71
CA LYS A 562 4.36 4.05 5.00
C LYS A 562 5.86 4.05 5.27
N ILE A 563 6.27 4.78 6.31
CA ILE A 563 7.64 4.77 6.79
C ILE A 563 7.84 3.47 7.59
N SER A 564 8.69 2.58 7.09
CA SER A 564 8.96 1.30 7.73
C SER A 564 10.08 1.42 8.75
N GLY A 565 9.85 0.90 9.96
CA GLY A 565 10.76 1.01 11.10
C GLY A 565 12.10 0.28 10.92
N ALA A 566 13.16 0.94 11.43
CA ALA A 566 14.50 0.46 11.75
C ALA A 566 15.23 -0.37 10.67
N SER A 567 15.76 0.32 9.66
CA SER A 567 16.94 -0.18 8.93
C SER A 567 18.20 -0.04 9.80
N ARG A 568 19.25 -0.86 9.56
CA ARG A 568 20.55 -0.82 10.27
C ARG A 568 21.23 0.56 10.26
N ASN A 569 20.79 1.48 9.41
CA ASN A 569 21.39 2.81 9.21
C ASN A 569 20.67 3.95 9.97
N GLY A 570 19.60 3.67 10.72
CA GLY A 570 18.90 4.66 11.56
C GLY A 570 17.39 4.77 11.26
N ASN A 571 16.67 5.47 12.14
CA ASN A 571 15.22 5.65 12.02
C ASN A 571 14.88 6.95 11.26
N PRO A 572 14.26 6.88 10.07
CA PRO A 572 13.82 8.08 9.34
C PRO A 572 12.80 8.92 10.12
N GLU A 573 12.03 8.29 11.02
CA GLU A 573 11.12 8.98 11.94
C GLU A 573 11.84 10.00 12.83
N ALA A 574 13.07 9.72 13.26
CA ALA A 574 13.85 10.66 14.08
C ALA A 574 14.28 11.90 13.27
N ALA A 575 14.61 11.73 11.98
CA ALA A 575 14.85 12.87 11.09
C ALA A 575 13.59 13.72 10.91
N LEU A 576 12.42 13.09 10.76
CA LEU A 576 11.16 13.81 10.64
C LEU A 576 10.81 14.55 11.92
N LEU A 577 11.07 13.97 13.09
CA LEU A 577 10.88 14.67 14.36
C LEU A 577 11.70 15.96 14.41
N GLU A 578 12.97 15.95 13.99
CA GLU A 578 13.79 17.17 13.96
C GLU A 578 13.28 18.23 12.96
N VAL A 579 12.78 17.79 11.80
CA VAL A 579 12.21 18.69 10.77
C VAL A 579 10.88 19.30 11.24
N LEU A 580 10.06 18.50 11.91
CA LEU A 580 8.69 18.84 12.27
C LEU A 580 8.60 19.53 13.63
N ASP A 581 9.53 19.29 14.55
CA ASP A 581 9.53 19.91 15.87
C ASP A 581 9.75 21.44 15.77
N PRO A 582 8.79 22.27 16.22
CA PRO A 582 8.94 23.72 16.27
C PRO A 582 10.18 24.22 17.01
N GLU A 583 10.66 23.46 18.01
CA GLU A 583 11.84 23.85 18.80
C GLU A 583 13.16 23.58 18.06
N GLN A 584 13.18 22.59 17.16
CA GLN A 584 14.40 22.14 16.47
C GLN A 584 14.48 22.63 15.03
N ASN A 585 13.34 22.88 14.38
CA ASN A 585 13.28 23.16 12.95
C ASN A 585 13.96 24.48 12.54
N SER A 586 14.19 25.42 13.46
CA SER A 586 14.97 26.64 13.18
C SER A 586 16.47 26.39 13.04
N ASN A 587 16.95 25.24 13.51
CA ASN A 587 18.36 24.85 13.51
C ASN A 587 18.56 23.49 12.80
N PHE A 588 17.78 23.21 11.76
CA PHE A 588 17.84 21.95 11.03
C PHE A 588 19.18 21.79 10.32
N GLN A 589 19.86 20.66 10.53
CA GLN A 589 21.19 20.43 9.96
C GLN A 589 21.16 19.34 8.87
N ASP A 590 21.31 19.77 7.61
CA ASP A 590 21.53 18.86 6.49
C ASP A 590 23.02 18.44 6.43
N HIS A 591 23.30 17.16 6.24
CA HIS A 591 24.66 16.61 6.21
C HIS A 591 25.48 17.07 5.00
N TYR A 592 24.82 17.38 3.89
CA TYR A 592 25.45 17.91 2.69
C TYR A 592 25.73 19.40 2.86
N VAL A 593 24.80 20.18 3.40
CA VAL A 593 25.00 21.62 3.62
C VAL A 593 25.92 21.91 4.80
N GLY A 594 25.94 21.07 5.84
CA GLY A 594 26.94 21.11 6.92
C GLY A 594 26.80 22.26 7.93
N PHE A 595 25.82 23.14 7.78
CA PHE A 595 25.48 24.21 8.72
C PHE A 595 23.95 24.34 8.82
N PRO A 596 23.40 24.95 9.90
CA PRO A 596 21.97 24.93 10.15
C PRO A 596 21.17 25.81 9.20
N ILE A 597 20.00 25.33 8.83
CA ILE A 597 19.00 25.98 7.96
C ILE A 597 17.74 26.21 8.78
N ASP A 598 17.18 27.42 8.68
CA ASP A 598 15.93 27.77 9.34
C ASP A 598 14.71 27.29 8.52
N LEU A 599 13.98 26.29 9.03
CA LEU A 599 12.74 25.78 8.45
C LEU A 599 11.48 26.37 9.11
N SER A 600 11.62 27.32 10.05
CA SER A 600 10.49 27.82 10.85
C SER A 600 9.39 28.52 10.04
N GLN A 601 9.70 29.01 8.84
CA GLN A 601 8.75 29.69 7.95
C GLN A 601 7.98 28.75 7.02
N ILE A 602 8.40 27.48 6.96
CA ILE A 602 7.80 26.46 6.11
C ILE A 602 6.53 25.94 6.76
N LEU A 603 5.45 25.82 5.98
CA LEU A 603 4.24 25.14 6.43
C LEU A 603 4.32 23.68 6.01
N PHE A 604 4.36 22.77 6.99
CA PHE A 604 4.30 21.33 6.75
C PHE A 604 2.84 20.84 6.77
N ILE A 605 2.47 20.06 5.76
CA ILE A 605 1.22 19.32 5.71
C ILE A 605 1.57 17.86 5.51
N CYS A 606 1.13 16.99 6.41
CA CYS A 606 1.31 15.55 6.34
C CYS A 606 0.05 14.89 5.78
N THR A 607 0.20 13.80 5.03
CA THR A 607 -0.93 12.96 4.65
C THR A 607 -0.67 11.50 4.98
N ALA A 608 -1.70 10.80 5.45
CA ALA A 608 -1.69 9.38 5.75
C ALA A 608 -2.98 8.71 5.29
N ASN A 609 -2.95 7.38 5.14
CA ASN A 609 -4.17 6.61 4.96
C ASN A 609 -4.72 6.11 6.30
N ASN A 610 -3.83 5.60 7.15
CA ASN A 610 -4.16 5.10 8.47
C ASN A 610 -3.41 5.87 9.55
N GLN A 611 -4.13 6.55 10.45
CA GLN A 611 -3.53 7.29 11.55
C GLN A 611 -2.84 6.40 12.60
N TRP A 612 -3.23 5.13 12.69
CA TRP A 612 -2.68 4.17 13.66
C TRP A 612 -1.33 3.58 13.26
N GLU A 613 -0.97 3.66 11.97
CA GLU A 613 0.34 3.19 11.47
C GLU A 613 1.46 4.21 11.75
N ILE A 614 1.11 5.44 12.13
CA ILE A 614 2.07 6.52 12.42
C ILE A 614 2.58 6.37 13.86
N ALA A 615 3.88 6.56 14.05
CA ALA A 615 4.50 6.56 15.38
C ALA A 615 3.86 7.60 16.32
N ASP A 616 3.53 7.19 17.55
CA ASP A 616 2.89 8.06 18.55
C ASP A 616 3.61 9.40 18.78
N PRO A 617 4.97 9.47 18.86
CA PRO A 617 5.67 10.75 19.04
C PRO A 617 5.45 11.77 17.91
N LEU A 618 5.21 11.29 16.69
CA LEU A 618 4.88 12.14 15.55
C LEU A 618 3.41 12.54 15.59
N ARG A 619 2.52 11.58 15.86
CA ARG A 619 1.07 11.81 15.87
C ARG A 619 0.67 12.83 16.94
N ASP A 620 1.26 12.76 18.14
CA ASP A 620 0.92 13.66 19.25
C ASP A 620 1.29 15.13 18.99
N ARG A 621 2.19 15.38 18.03
CA ARG A 621 2.64 16.72 17.60
C ARG A 621 1.88 17.24 16.38
N MET A 622 0.97 16.43 15.83
CA MET A 622 0.19 16.77 14.64
C MET A 622 -1.27 16.98 15.01
N GLU A 623 -1.89 17.96 14.36
CA GLU A 623 -3.31 18.14 14.36
C GLU A 623 -3.95 17.25 13.28
N VAL A 624 -4.69 16.23 13.73
CA VAL A 624 -5.31 15.26 12.84
C VAL A 624 -6.64 15.78 12.29
N ILE A 625 -6.76 15.82 10.97
CA ILE A 625 -7.99 16.10 10.24
C ILE A 625 -8.38 14.86 9.44
N GLU A 626 -9.49 14.24 9.80
CA GLU A 626 -10.01 13.03 9.16
C GLU A 626 -10.92 13.37 7.98
N LEU A 627 -10.56 12.89 6.79
CA LEU A 627 -11.35 12.98 5.58
C LEU A 627 -12.16 11.69 5.41
N ALA A 628 -13.48 11.82 5.54
CA ALA A 628 -14.41 10.73 5.25
C ALA A 628 -14.45 10.39 3.74
N GLY A 629 -14.96 9.20 3.43
CA GLY A 629 -15.32 8.83 2.07
C GLY A 629 -16.49 9.67 1.53
N TYR A 630 -16.67 9.65 0.21
CA TYR A 630 -17.78 10.36 -0.42
C TYR A 630 -18.99 9.45 -0.60
N SER A 631 -20.17 9.99 -0.34
CA SER A 631 -21.44 9.39 -0.78
C SER A 631 -21.55 9.36 -2.30
N TYR A 632 -22.37 8.47 -2.85
CA TYR A 632 -22.55 8.39 -4.31
C TYR A 632 -23.10 9.69 -4.93
N TYR A 633 -23.93 10.44 -4.19
CA TYR A 633 -24.43 11.75 -4.62
C TYR A 633 -23.32 12.81 -4.62
N GLU A 634 -22.46 12.83 -3.59
CA GLU A 634 -21.28 13.70 -3.60
C GLU A 634 -20.33 13.34 -4.74
N LYS A 635 -20.09 12.05 -4.99
CA LYS A 635 -19.28 11.59 -6.13
C LYS A 635 -19.85 12.06 -7.46
N LEU A 636 -21.16 12.07 -7.62
CA LEU A 636 -21.85 12.54 -8.82
C LEU A 636 -21.62 14.05 -9.02
N GLU A 637 -21.79 14.87 -7.97
CA GLU A 637 -21.55 16.31 -8.04
C GLU A 637 -20.06 16.64 -8.26
N ILE A 638 -19.16 15.93 -7.58
CA ILE A 638 -17.71 16.02 -7.81
C ILE A 638 -17.38 15.66 -9.26
N CYS A 639 -18.02 14.61 -9.79
CA CYS A 639 -17.78 14.16 -11.15
C CYS A 639 -18.20 15.22 -12.17
N LYS A 640 -19.39 15.81 -12.01
CA LYS A 640 -19.90 16.88 -12.88
C LYS A 640 -19.08 18.16 -12.80
N GLY A 641 -18.76 18.62 -11.59
CA GLY A 641 -18.09 19.89 -11.37
C GLY A 641 -16.59 19.88 -11.66
N TYR A 642 -15.91 18.75 -11.40
CA TYR A 642 -14.44 18.73 -11.35
C TYR A 642 -13.82 17.67 -12.26
N ILE A 643 -14.31 16.42 -12.18
CA ILE A 643 -13.66 15.29 -12.88
C ILE A 643 -13.89 15.40 -14.40
N VAL A 644 -15.14 15.59 -14.84
CA VAL A 644 -15.47 15.64 -16.27
C VAL A 644 -14.74 16.78 -16.98
N PRO A 645 -14.78 18.05 -16.51
CA PRO A 645 -14.06 19.14 -17.16
C PRO A 645 -12.55 18.87 -17.24
N ARG A 646 -11.95 18.41 -16.13
CA ARG A 646 -10.52 18.09 -16.06
C ARG A 646 -10.12 16.96 -17.00
N GLN A 647 -10.99 15.97 -17.20
CA GLN A 647 -10.74 14.86 -18.13
C GLN A 647 -10.94 15.29 -19.59
N ILE A 648 -11.86 16.20 -19.88
CA ILE A 648 -12.01 16.79 -21.23
C ILE A 648 -10.72 17.55 -21.59
N GLU A 649 -10.23 18.42 -20.70
CA GLU A 649 -8.97 19.16 -20.87
C GLU A 649 -7.77 18.22 -21.06
N ARG A 650 -7.63 17.20 -20.21
CA ARG A 650 -6.51 16.24 -20.28
C ARG A 650 -6.48 15.42 -21.57
N ASN A 651 -7.63 15.16 -22.18
CA ASN A 651 -7.73 14.44 -23.44
C ASN A 651 -7.80 15.39 -24.65
N SER A 652 -7.55 16.69 -24.46
CA SER A 652 -7.57 17.72 -25.51
C SER A 652 -8.87 17.75 -26.32
N LEU A 653 -9.98 17.42 -25.68
CA LEU A 653 -11.31 17.44 -26.29
C LEU A 653 -11.91 18.86 -26.19
N PRO A 654 -12.63 19.36 -27.22
CA PRO A 654 -13.25 20.67 -27.15
C PRO A 654 -14.39 20.71 -26.12
N GLU A 655 -14.66 21.90 -25.57
CA GLU A 655 -15.76 22.09 -24.63
C GLU A 655 -17.10 21.66 -25.24
N GLY A 656 -17.88 20.90 -24.48
CA GLY A 656 -19.17 20.36 -24.92
C GLY A 656 -19.09 19.11 -25.82
N SER A 657 -17.89 18.61 -26.13
CA SER A 657 -17.73 17.35 -26.88
C SER A 657 -18.18 16.12 -26.08
N VAL A 658 -18.13 16.14 -24.75
CA VAL A 658 -18.61 15.04 -23.92
C VAL A 658 -19.58 15.57 -22.90
N LEU A 659 -20.80 15.05 -22.94
CA LEU A 659 -21.89 15.37 -22.02
C LEU A 659 -22.38 14.09 -21.37
N PHE A 660 -22.11 13.92 -20.08
CA PHE A 660 -22.58 12.76 -19.33
C PHE A 660 -23.99 13.01 -18.77
N ASP A 661 -24.89 12.05 -18.97
CA ASP A 661 -26.16 12.05 -18.25
C ASP A 661 -25.93 11.76 -16.76
N THR A 662 -26.77 12.35 -15.91
CA THR A 662 -26.70 12.16 -14.44
C THR A 662 -26.78 10.69 -14.06
N ASP A 663 -27.68 9.94 -14.70
CA ASP A 663 -27.87 8.51 -14.46
C ASP A 663 -26.69 7.67 -14.94
N ALA A 664 -25.99 8.11 -15.99
CA ALA A 664 -24.79 7.43 -16.48
C ALA A 664 -23.65 7.57 -15.46
N ILE A 665 -23.41 8.76 -14.91
CA ILE A 665 -22.42 8.97 -13.86
C ILE A 665 -22.77 8.15 -12.61
N LEU A 666 -24.04 8.18 -12.20
CA LEU A 666 -24.50 7.41 -11.04
C LEU A 666 -24.26 5.91 -11.25
N LYS A 667 -24.55 5.38 -12.44
CA LYS A 667 -24.30 3.97 -12.77
C LYS A 667 -22.81 3.63 -12.80
N ILE A 668 -21.95 4.53 -13.29
CA ILE A 668 -20.49 4.33 -13.19
C ILE A 668 -20.09 4.25 -11.71
N ALA A 669 -20.57 5.18 -10.88
CA ALA A 669 -20.23 5.20 -9.47
C ALA A 669 -20.73 3.96 -8.72
N THR A 670 -21.93 3.46 -9.01
CA THR A 670 -22.54 2.34 -8.27
C THR A 670 -22.15 0.95 -8.79
N ALA A 671 -22.12 0.75 -10.11
CA ALA A 671 -21.94 -0.57 -10.74
C ALA A 671 -20.50 -0.84 -11.19
N TYR A 672 -19.72 0.21 -11.48
CA TYR A 672 -18.37 0.08 -12.01
C TYR A 672 -17.28 0.42 -11.00
N THR A 673 -17.63 0.98 -9.83
CA THR A 673 -16.65 1.33 -8.79
C THR A 673 -17.08 0.84 -7.42
N ARG A 674 -16.12 0.35 -6.62
CA ARG A 674 -16.25 0.03 -5.20
C ARG A 674 -15.05 0.61 -4.46
N GLU A 675 -15.22 1.83 -3.96
CA GLU A 675 -14.21 2.57 -3.19
C GLU A 675 -14.90 3.71 -2.40
N SER A 676 -14.27 4.24 -1.36
CA SER A 676 -14.71 5.48 -0.67
C SER A 676 -14.40 6.73 -1.48
N GLY A 677 -13.24 6.74 -2.12
CA GLY A 677 -12.73 7.86 -2.91
C GLY A 677 -13.33 7.96 -4.30
N ILE A 678 -12.69 8.77 -5.13
CA ILE A 678 -13.06 9.02 -6.54
C ILE A 678 -12.00 8.54 -7.55
N ARG A 679 -10.97 7.79 -7.11
CA ARG A 679 -9.83 7.43 -7.96
C ARG A 679 -10.22 6.46 -9.08
N SER A 680 -10.98 5.41 -8.76
CA SER A 680 -11.54 4.47 -9.72
C SER A 680 -12.64 5.14 -10.56
N LEU A 681 -13.45 6.02 -9.96
CA LEU A 681 -14.43 6.81 -10.71
C LEU A 681 -13.76 7.69 -11.77
N GLU A 682 -12.72 8.43 -11.40
CA GLU A 682 -11.91 9.24 -12.32
C GLU A 682 -11.29 8.39 -13.42
N ARG A 683 -10.80 7.18 -13.10
CA ARG A 683 -10.27 6.24 -14.11
C ARG A 683 -11.34 5.79 -15.10
N MET A 684 -12.54 5.46 -14.65
CA MET A 684 -13.64 5.02 -15.52
C MET A 684 -14.11 6.16 -16.43
N VAL A 685 -14.30 7.37 -15.87
CA VAL A 685 -14.64 8.57 -16.65
C VAL A 685 -13.54 8.89 -17.65
N ALA A 686 -12.26 8.81 -17.26
CA ALA A 686 -11.13 9.00 -18.17
C ALA A 686 -11.11 7.98 -19.31
N SER A 687 -11.52 6.73 -19.07
CA SER A 687 -11.64 5.71 -20.12
C SER A 687 -12.76 6.07 -21.10
N VAL A 688 -13.93 6.52 -20.62
CA VAL A 688 -15.02 7.00 -21.49
C VAL A 688 -14.58 8.20 -22.32
N CYS A 689 -13.93 9.20 -21.71
CA CYS A 689 -13.43 10.37 -22.42
C CYS A 689 -12.40 9.99 -23.49
N ARG A 690 -11.51 9.03 -23.21
CA ARG A 690 -10.57 8.50 -24.22
C ARG A 690 -11.28 7.80 -25.37
N SER A 691 -12.28 6.97 -25.10
CA SER A 691 -13.08 6.34 -26.15
C SER A 691 -13.85 7.37 -26.99
N LYS A 692 -14.36 8.44 -26.36
CA LYS A 692 -15.00 9.56 -27.04
C LYS A 692 -14.02 10.39 -27.87
N ALA A 693 -12.76 10.50 -27.44
CA ALA A 693 -11.70 11.12 -28.22
C ALA A 693 -11.35 10.31 -29.47
N ILE A 694 -11.39 8.98 -29.40
CA ILE A 694 -11.24 8.11 -30.58
C ILE A 694 -12.42 8.34 -31.54
N GLU A 695 -13.66 8.28 -31.06
CA GLU A 695 -14.86 8.55 -31.89
C GLU A 695 -14.81 9.94 -32.54
N TYR A 696 -14.30 10.95 -31.82
CA TYR A 696 -14.13 12.30 -32.33
C TYR A 696 -13.03 12.37 -33.41
N SER A 697 -11.89 11.70 -33.17
CA SER A 697 -10.74 11.68 -34.08
C SER A 697 -11.05 10.95 -35.39
N ASP A 698 -11.81 9.85 -35.35
CA ASP A 698 -12.18 9.07 -36.53
C ASP A 698 -13.12 9.85 -37.49
N LEU A 699 -13.83 10.87 -36.97
CA LEU A 699 -14.77 11.71 -37.73
C LEU A 699 -14.15 13.03 -38.20
N GLN A 700 -12.91 13.32 -37.84
CA GLN A 700 -12.18 14.50 -38.31
C GLN A 700 -11.60 14.26 -39.71
N PRO A 701 -11.76 15.19 -40.66
CA PRO A 701 -11.10 15.09 -41.97
C PRO A 701 -9.58 15.28 -41.84
N ASP A 702 -8.80 14.46 -42.55
CA ASP A 702 -7.34 14.58 -42.59
C ASP A 702 -6.91 16.00 -43.03
N GLY A 703 -6.28 16.75 -42.12
CA GLY A 703 -5.64 18.04 -42.40
C GLY A 703 -6.41 19.32 -42.03
N GLY A 704 -7.56 19.22 -41.33
CA GLY A 704 -8.29 20.40 -40.82
C GLY A 704 -7.78 20.87 -39.45
N SER A 705 -7.36 22.14 -39.33
CA SER A 705 -6.96 22.76 -38.05
C SER A 705 -8.14 23.31 -37.23
N ASP A 706 -9.35 23.24 -37.75
CA ASP A 706 -10.51 23.88 -37.14
C ASP A 706 -11.14 22.99 -36.05
N ILE A 707 -11.22 23.55 -34.85
CA ILE A 707 -11.85 22.90 -33.68
C ILE A 707 -13.36 23.08 -33.79
N TYR A 708 -14.06 22.06 -34.29
CA TYR A 708 -15.53 22.02 -34.35
C TYR A 708 -16.06 20.60 -34.08
N ILE A 709 -17.30 20.50 -33.59
CA ILE A 709 -17.95 19.20 -33.38
C ILE A 709 -18.31 18.58 -34.74
N PRO A 710 -17.75 17.42 -35.12
CA PRO A 710 -17.98 16.81 -36.44
C PRO A 710 -19.46 16.48 -36.69
N LYS A 711 -19.91 16.61 -37.94
CA LYS A 711 -21.27 16.21 -38.33
C LYS A 711 -21.43 14.69 -38.18
N GLY A 712 -22.34 14.26 -37.29
CA GLY A 712 -22.59 12.84 -36.98
C GLY A 712 -22.00 12.37 -35.65
N TYR A 713 -21.20 13.19 -34.97
CA TYR A 713 -20.71 12.90 -33.62
C TYR A 713 -21.79 13.13 -32.57
N ASN A 714 -22.05 12.13 -31.71
CA ASN A 714 -22.95 12.28 -30.58
C ASN A 714 -22.15 12.58 -29.30
N PRO A 715 -22.26 13.80 -28.73
CA PRO A 715 -21.55 14.16 -27.52
C PRO A 715 -22.15 13.55 -26.25
N ARG A 716 -23.42 13.10 -26.29
CA ARG A 716 -24.10 12.57 -25.10
C ARG A 716 -23.68 11.14 -24.79
N VAL A 717 -23.41 10.87 -23.52
CA VAL A 717 -23.12 9.54 -22.97
C VAL A 717 -24.28 9.12 -22.08
N THR A 718 -25.06 8.15 -22.54
CA THR A 718 -26.20 7.60 -21.80
C THR A 718 -25.82 6.31 -21.05
N VAL A 719 -26.72 5.85 -20.18
CA VAL A 719 -26.60 4.58 -19.43
C VAL A 719 -26.41 3.36 -20.35
N GLN A 720 -26.98 3.39 -21.54
CA GLN A 720 -26.91 2.31 -22.52
C GLN A 720 -25.58 2.29 -23.28
N ASP A 721 -24.90 3.43 -23.36
CA ASP A 721 -23.61 3.55 -24.05
C ASP A 721 -22.44 3.09 -23.16
N LEU A 722 -22.61 3.02 -21.85
CA LEU A 722 -21.53 2.65 -20.92
C LEU A 722 -20.86 1.32 -21.28
N PRO A 723 -21.58 0.23 -21.59
CA PRO A 723 -20.95 -1.03 -21.97
C PRO A 723 -20.08 -0.94 -23.23
N LYS A 724 -20.38 -0.01 -24.14
CA LYS A 724 -19.59 0.25 -25.34
C LYS A 724 -18.20 0.81 -24.99
N TYR A 725 -18.11 1.62 -23.93
CA TYR A 725 -16.90 2.37 -23.58
C TYR A 725 -16.06 1.70 -22.49
N ILE A 726 -16.70 1.22 -21.43
CA ILE A 726 -16.03 0.68 -20.24
C ILE A 726 -16.28 -0.82 -20.03
N GLY A 727 -16.97 -1.46 -20.98
CA GLY A 727 -17.32 -2.88 -20.91
C GLY A 727 -18.50 -3.17 -19.98
N MET A 728 -18.80 -4.45 -19.80
CA MET A 728 -19.86 -4.86 -18.87
C MET A 728 -19.49 -4.49 -17.44
N ALA A 729 -20.49 -4.13 -16.63
CA ALA A 729 -20.27 -3.84 -15.22
C ALA A 729 -19.70 -5.09 -14.53
N GLY A 730 -18.50 -4.97 -13.95
CA GLY A 730 -17.85 -6.05 -13.20
C GLY A 730 -18.60 -6.42 -11.93
N HIS A 731 -19.42 -5.50 -11.42
CA HIS A 731 -20.35 -5.74 -10.33
C HIS A 731 -21.76 -5.56 -10.88
N LEU A 732 -22.48 -6.67 -11.07
CA LEU A 732 -23.92 -6.61 -11.17
C LEU A 732 -24.41 -5.84 -9.95
N SER A 733 -25.15 -4.76 -10.18
CA SER A 733 -25.88 -4.13 -9.09
C SER A 733 -26.66 -5.24 -8.38
N ASN A 734 -26.66 -5.26 -7.05
CA ASN A 734 -27.48 -6.23 -6.29
C ASN A 734 -28.98 -6.10 -6.65
N ALA A 735 -29.39 -5.14 -7.50
CA ALA A 735 -30.71 -5.05 -8.10
C ALA A 735 -30.92 -6.03 -9.28
N ASP A 736 -29.91 -6.28 -10.12
CA ASP A 736 -30.06 -7.03 -11.39
C ASP A 736 -29.87 -8.56 -11.25
N SER A 737 -29.16 -9.04 -10.22
CA SER A 737 -29.03 -10.48 -9.94
C SER A 737 -30.33 -11.14 -9.43
N PHE A 738 -31.40 -10.36 -9.27
CA PHE A 738 -32.69 -10.80 -8.70
C PHE A 738 -33.82 -10.82 -9.75
N GLY A 739 -33.47 -11.05 -11.01
CA GLY A 739 -34.45 -11.30 -12.07
C GLY A 739 -35.15 -12.66 -11.88
N LYS A 740 -36.34 -12.65 -11.28
CA LYS A 740 -37.48 -13.55 -11.60
C LYS A 740 -37.16 -15.02 -11.91
N GLN A 741 -36.43 -15.72 -11.05
CA GLN A 741 -36.56 -17.18 -10.97
C GLN A 741 -36.92 -17.55 -9.53
N VAL A 742 -38.23 -17.61 -9.29
CA VAL A 742 -38.80 -18.24 -8.10
C VAL A 742 -38.58 -19.73 -8.30
N SER A 743 -37.59 -20.31 -7.63
CA SER A 743 -37.47 -21.75 -7.49
C SER A 743 -38.41 -22.23 -6.39
N ASP A 744 -38.97 -23.44 -6.53
CA ASP A 744 -39.91 -24.08 -5.58
C ASP A 744 -39.32 -24.36 -4.18
N VAL A 745 -38.10 -23.90 -3.90
CA VAL A 745 -37.30 -24.20 -2.69
C VAL A 745 -37.29 -23.04 -1.68
N GLN A 746 -37.87 -21.87 -2.01
CA GLN A 746 -37.77 -20.69 -1.13
C GLN A 746 -38.67 -20.75 0.10
N VAL A 747 -38.06 -21.03 1.25
CA VAL A 747 -38.62 -20.75 2.57
C VAL A 747 -38.54 -19.24 2.82
N MET A 748 -39.65 -18.59 3.16
CA MET A 748 -39.75 -17.13 3.35
C MET A 748 -39.39 -16.66 4.77
N TYR A 749 -39.26 -17.58 5.73
CA TYR A 749 -38.86 -17.31 7.13
C TYR A 749 -37.40 -17.70 7.38
N GLY A 750 -36.80 -17.16 8.45
CA GLY A 750 -35.36 -17.35 8.72
C GLY A 750 -34.48 -16.53 7.77
N ILE A 751 -35.01 -15.44 7.23
CA ILE A 751 -34.28 -14.51 6.36
C ILE A 751 -34.51 -13.10 6.88
N ALA A 752 -33.45 -12.32 7.07
CA ALA A 752 -33.54 -10.91 7.47
C ALA A 752 -32.48 -10.07 6.76
N ASN A 753 -32.81 -8.82 6.40
CA ASN A 753 -31.83 -7.90 5.84
C ASN A 753 -31.16 -7.07 6.96
N GLY A 754 -29.84 -7.11 7.02
CA GLY A 754 -29.02 -6.28 7.88
C GLY A 754 -28.25 -5.22 7.08
N LEU A 755 -27.91 -4.11 7.73
CA LEU A 755 -27.03 -3.10 7.13
C LEU A 755 -25.61 -3.23 7.69
N SER A 756 -24.63 -3.29 6.80
CA SER A 756 -23.21 -3.29 7.15
C SER A 756 -22.54 -1.98 6.80
N TYR A 757 -21.45 -1.70 7.50
CA TYR A 757 -20.50 -0.66 7.17
C TYR A 757 -19.22 -1.34 6.70
N ASN A 758 -18.81 -1.09 5.46
CA ASN A 758 -17.62 -1.73 4.89
C ASN A 758 -16.38 -0.89 5.20
N SER A 759 -15.20 -1.52 5.14
CA SER A 759 -13.89 -0.86 5.29
C SER A 759 -13.73 0.34 4.36
N ASP A 760 -14.36 0.29 3.19
CA ASP A 760 -14.29 1.32 2.17
C ASP A 760 -15.20 2.52 2.48
N GLY A 761 -15.82 2.58 3.66
CA GLY A 761 -16.76 3.65 4.04
C GLY A 761 -18.09 3.61 3.29
N SER A 762 -18.37 2.54 2.54
CA SER A 762 -19.66 2.31 1.90
C SER A 762 -20.56 1.47 2.81
N GLY A 763 -21.84 1.80 2.90
CA GLY A 763 -22.82 0.87 3.45
C GLY A 763 -23.29 -0.15 2.42
N SER A 764 -23.57 -1.37 2.87
CA SER A 764 -24.20 -2.40 2.04
C SER A 764 -25.33 -3.12 2.76
N LEU A 765 -26.23 -3.70 1.96
CA LEU A 765 -27.30 -4.55 2.43
C LEU A 765 -26.80 -6.00 2.46
N LEU A 766 -26.71 -6.58 3.67
CA LEU A 766 -26.39 -7.99 3.87
C LEU A 766 -27.67 -8.78 4.14
N LYS A 767 -27.77 -9.95 3.54
CA LYS A 767 -28.89 -10.87 3.79
C LYS A 767 -28.45 -11.95 4.77
N PHE A 768 -29.11 -12.06 5.91
CA PHE A 768 -28.85 -13.10 6.90
C PHE A 768 -29.83 -14.23 6.65
N GLU A 769 -29.31 -15.44 6.46
CA GLU A 769 -30.10 -16.64 6.16
C GLU A 769 -29.84 -17.69 7.23
N MET A 770 -30.90 -18.14 7.91
CA MET A 770 -30.83 -19.19 8.92
C MET A 770 -31.71 -20.37 8.52
N VAL A 771 -31.14 -21.57 8.58
CA VAL A 771 -31.84 -22.83 8.32
C VAL A 771 -31.81 -23.68 9.59
N GLY A 772 -32.96 -24.26 9.94
CA GLY A 772 -33.09 -25.21 11.03
C GLY A 772 -33.13 -26.65 10.51
N LEU A 773 -32.22 -27.49 10.99
CA LEU A 773 -32.18 -28.93 10.74
C LEU A 773 -32.58 -29.69 12.02
N PRO A 774 -33.29 -30.82 11.92
CA PRO A 774 -33.61 -31.62 13.09
C PRO A 774 -32.32 -32.22 13.69
N GLY A 775 -32.04 -31.95 14.96
CA GLY A 775 -30.78 -32.35 15.61
C GLY A 775 -30.70 -31.92 17.08
N ASP A 776 -29.52 -32.06 17.68
CA ASP A 776 -29.27 -31.45 19.00
C ASP A 776 -29.10 -29.94 18.86
N LYS A 777 -29.29 -29.20 19.95
CA LYS A 777 -29.15 -27.74 19.94
C LYS A 777 -27.69 -27.34 19.67
N SER A 778 -27.42 -26.92 18.44
CA SER A 778 -26.14 -26.35 18.00
C SER A 778 -26.39 -25.10 17.14
N LEU A 779 -25.39 -24.20 17.10
CA LEU A 779 -25.36 -23.05 16.22
C LEU A 779 -24.06 -23.12 15.40
N SER A 780 -24.20 -23.23 14.08
CA SER A 780 -23.08 -23.16 13.15
C SER A 780 -23.19 -21.88 12.32
N CYS A 781 -22.07 -21.20 12.10
CA CYS A 781 -22.01 -19.90 11.45
C CYS A 781 -21.05 -19.94 10.26
N THR A 782 -21.48 -19.50 9.08
CA THR A 782 -20.66 -19.44 7.85
C THR A 782 -20.74 -18.08 7.16
N GLY A 783 -19.75 -17.78 6.31
CA GLY A 783 -19.68 -16.53 5.54
C GLY A 783 -18.56 -15.56 5.93
N GLN A 784 -17.45 -16.08 6.48
CA GLN A 784 -16.30 -15.29 6.98
C GLN A 784 -16.70 -14.23 8.02
N LEU A 785 -17.38 -14.67 9.07
CA LEU A 785 -17.75 -13.83 10.20
C LEU A 785 -16.54 -13.66 11.14
N GLY A 786 -16.26 -12.43 11.56
CA GLY A 786 -15.27 -12.16 12.59
C GLY A 786 -15.72 -12.60 13.99
N ASP A 787 -14.79 -12.59 14.94
CA ASP A 787 -15.00 -13.06 16.31
C ASP A 787 -16.15 -12.31 17.01
N VAL A 788 -16.29 -11.00 16.76
CA VAL A 788 -17.34 -10.17 17.37
C VAL A 788 -18.73 -10.55 16.86
N LEU A 789 -18.85 -10.94 15.59
CA LEU A 789 -20.12 -11.40 15.01
C LEU A 789 -20.47 -12.82 15.47
N LEU A 790 -19.49 -13.68 15.69
CA LEU A 790 -19.71 -15.00 16.30
C LEU A 790 -20.26 -14.85 17.72
N GLU A 791 -19.66 -13.98 18.54
CA GLU A 791 -20.17 -13.65 19.88
C GLU A 791 -21.59 -13.06 19.81
N SER A 792 -21.85 -12.16 18.86
CA SER A 792 -23.18 -11.60 18.64
C SER A 792 -24.24 -12.66 18.30
N ALA A 793 -23.85 -13.69 17.53
CA ALA A 793 -24.73 -14.80 17.17
C ALA A 793 -25.04 -15.69 18.40
N GLU A 794 -24.07 -15.89 19.29
CA GLU A 794 -24.27 -16.60 20.57
C GLU A 794 -25.18 -15.83 21.52
N ILE A 795 -25.02 -14.49 21.59
CA ILE A 795 -25.91 -13.61 22.36
C ILE A 795 -27.34 -13.71 21.82
N ALA A 796 -27.52 -13.65 20.50
CA ALA A 796 -28.82 -13.81 19.84
C ALA A 796 -29.46 -15.16 20.18
N ASN A 797 -28.70 -16.25 20.11
CA ASN A 797 -29.17 -17.59 20.46
C ASN A 797 -29.60 -17.69 21.93
N THR A 798 -28.82 -17.10 22.83
CA THR A 798 -29.12 -17.07 24.27
C THR A 798 -30.38 -16.26 24.57
N LEU A 799 -30.52 -15.09 23.94
CA LEU A 799 -31.67 -14.21 24.13
C LEU A 799 -32.97 -14.86 23.61
N VAL A 800 -32.97 -15.42 22.40
CA VAL A 800 -34.16 -16.10 21.86
C VAL A 800 -34.54 -17.30 22.75
N GLY A 801 -33.56 -18.09 23.17
CA GLY A 801 -33.78 -19.19 24.11
C GLY A 801 -34.37 -18.71 25.44
N PHE A 802 -33.91 -17.58 25.98
CA PHE A 802 -34.46 -16.98 27.19
C PHE A 802 -35.92 -16.54 27.00
N LEU A 803 -36.23 -15.84 25.90
CA LEU A 803 -37.57 -15.36 25.59
C LEU A 803 -38.59 -16.49 25.44
N LEU A 804 -38.19 -17.59 24.78
CA LEU A 804 -39.01 -18.79 24.63
C LEU A 804 -39.19 -19.52 25.97
N ASN A 805 -38.12 -19.72 26.74
CA ASN A 805 -38.19 -20.38 28.07
C ASN A 805 -39.07 -19.62 29.07
N LYS A 806 -39.01 -18.29 29.06
CA LYS A 806 -39.82 -17.45 29.95
C LYS A 806 -41.25 -17.25 29.47
N ARG A 807 -41.63 -17.77 28.29
CA ARG A 807 -42.97 -17.66 27.69
C ARG A 807 -43.46 -16.21 27.58
N ILE A 808 -42.54 -15.29 27.29
CA ILE A 808 -42.82 -13.85 27.18
C ILE A 808 -43.34 -13.50 25.77
N ILE A 809 -43.17 -14.41 24.81
CA ILE A 809 -43.65 -14.26 23.43
C ILE A 809 -45.09 -14.75 23.35
N SER A 810 -45.97 -13.92 22.80
CA SER A 810 -47.37 -14.24 22.51
C SER A 810 -47.67 -13.86 21.06
N SER A 811 -48.41 -14.70 20.35
CA SER A 811 -48.94 -14.39 19.02
C SER A 811 -50.46 -14.23 19.07
N SER A 812 -51.00 -13.50 18.09
CA SER A 812 -52.43 -13.41 17.84
C SER A 812 -53.00 -14.62 17.09
N ASP A 813 -52.15 -15.54 16.63
CA ASP A 813 -52.52 -16.78 15.95
C ASP A 813 -53.07 -17.84 16.95
N PRO A 814 -54.29 -18.37 16.74
CA PRO A 814 -54.87 -19.46 17.54
C PRO A 814 -54.05 -20.76 17.54
N GLN A 815 -53.17 -21.00 16.57
CA GLN A 815 -52.31 -22.19 16.49
C GLN A 815 -50.95 -22.02 17.18
N PHE A 816 -50.70 -20.85 17.79
CA PHE A 816 -49.46 -20.57 18.48
C PHE A 816 -49.32 -21.39 19.77
N ASP A 817 -48.44 -22.39 19.74
CA ASP A 817 -48.08 -23.20 20.91
C ASP A 817 -46.62 -22.94 21.31
N ALA A 818 -46.45 -22.15 22.37
CA ALA A 818 -45.12 -21.81 22.89
C ALA A 818 -44.35 -23.03 23.41
N GLU A 819 -45.02 -24.06 23.91
CA GLU A 819 -44.35 -25.28 24.41
C GLU A 819 -43.82 -26.11 23.24
N ALA A 820 -44.65 -26.32 22.21
CA ALA A 820 -44.22 -27.02 20.99
C ALA A 820 -43.08 -26.28 20.25
N ILE A 821 -43.09 -24.94 20.25
CA ILE A 821 -42.01 -24.13 19.67
C ILE A 821 -40.72 -24.29 20.48
N LEU A 822 -40.80 -24.27 21.82
CA LEU A 822 -39.63 -24.46 22.68
C LEU A 822 -39.01 -25.85 22.54
N GLU A 823 -39.84 -26.90 22.46
CA GLU A 823 -39.35 -28.26 22.22
C GLU A 823 -38.64 -28.39 20.87
N LYS A 824 -39.22 -27.80 19.81
CA LYS A 824 -38.60 -27.77 18.49
C LYS A 824 -37.29 -27.01 18.52
N TYR A 825 -37.26 -25.82 19.12
CA TYR A 825 -36.06 -25.00 19.23
C TYR A 825 -34.91 -25.73 19.96
N ASN A 826 -35.21 -26.50 21.00
CA ASN A 826 -34.19 -27.31 21.70
C ASN A 826 -33.72 -28.55 20.90
N LYS A 827 -34.46 -28.97 19.88
CA LYS A 827 -34.15 -30.11 18.98
C LYS A 827 -33.84 -29.66 17.55
N THR A 828 -33.33 -28.44 17.40
CA THR A 828 -32.97 -27.88 16.10
C THR A 828 -31.51 -27.45 16.11
N GLU A 829 -30.75 -27.97 15.15
CA GLU A 829 -29.45 -27.43 14.77
C GLU A 829 -29.67 -26.24 13.83
N VAL A 830 -29.15 -25.09 14.20
CA VAL A 830 -29.30 -23.85 13.44
C VAL A 830 -28.01 -23.57 12.68
N HIS A 831 -28.15 -23.37 11.37
CA HIS A 831 -27.05 -22.92 10.52
C HIS A 831 -27.32 -21.50 10.02
N LEU A 832 -26.49 -20.56 10.45
CA LEU A 832 -26.48 -19.16 9.99
C LEU A 832 -25.49 -19.01 8.83
N HIS A 833 -25.97 -18.48 7.72
CA HIS A 833 -25.16 -18.09 6.58
C HIS A 833 -25.31 -16.59 6.29
N VAL A 834 -24.19 -15.91 6.07
CA VAL A 834 -24.16 -14.53 5.61
C VAL A 834 -23.38 -14.47 4.28
N PRO A 835 -24.06 -14.38 3.12
CA PRO A 835 -23.45 -14.35 1.79
C PRO A 835 -22.44 -13.22 1.61
N GLU A 836 -21.56 -13.32 0.60
CA GLU A 836 -20.41 -12.42 0.34
C GLU A 836 -19.20 -12.63 1.27
N GLY A 837 -18.71 -13.88 1.37
CA GLY A 837 -17.56 -14.25 2.20
C GLY A 837 -16.19 -13.84 1.64
N ALA A 838 -16.08 -12.68 0.97
CA ALA A 838 -14.80 -12.11 0.53
C ALA A 838 -14.50 -10.76 1.19
N ILE A 839 -15.49 -10.19 1.90
CA ILE A 839 -15.39 -8.94 2.64
C ILE A 839 -15.41 -9.31 4.12
N SER A 840 -14.41 -8.87 4.89
CA SER A 840 -14.37 -9.09 6.33
C SER A 840 -15.57 -8.38 6.99
N LYS A 841 -16.50 -9.16 7.52
CA LYS A 841 -17.66 -8.67 8.26
C LYS A 841 -17.33 -8.80 9.73
N ASP A 842 -16.97 -7.68 10.35
CA ASP A 842 -16.66 -7.65 11.77
C ASP A 842 -17.35 -6.45 12.42
N GLY A 843 -17.83 -6.63 13.65
CA GLY A 843 -18.54 -5.62 14.43
C GLY A 843 -19.97 -6.02 14.86
N PRO A 844 -20.42 -5.59 16.05
CA PRO A 844 -21.60 -6.14 16.72
C PRO A 844 -22.94 -5.66 16.15
N SER A 845 -22.92 -4.80 15.13
CA SER A 845 -24.10 -4.07 14.63
C SER A 845 -25.17 -4.91 13.91
N ALA A 846 -24.95 -6.22 13.78
CA ALA A 846 -25.90 -7.18 13.23
C ALA A 846 -26.67 -7.98 14.31
N GLY A 847 -26.44 -7.70 15.60
CA GLY A 847 -27.05 -8.45 16.69
C GLY A 847 -28.59 -8.50 16.63
N ILE A 848 -29.25 -7.37 16.37
CA ILE A 848 -30.72 -7.38 16.23
C ILE A 848 -31.19 -8.17 15.00
N THR A 849 -30.42 -8.15 13.92
CA THR A 849 -30.74 -8.85 12.67
C THR A 849 -30.65 -10.36 12.86
N MET A 850 -29.57 -10.84 13.48
CA MET A 850 -29.41 -12.27 13.80
C MET A 850 -30.50 -12.75 14.75
N THR A 851 -30.82 -11.96 15.78
CA THR A 851 -31.87 -12.30 16.75
C THR A 851 -33.25 -12.36 16.08
N ALA A 852 -33.59 -11.39 15.22
CA ALA A 852 -34.84 -11.38 14.47
C ALA A 852 -34.93 -12.54 13.47
N CYS A 853 -33.80 -12.89 12.82
CA CYS A 853 -33.70 -14.01 11.89
C CYS A 853 -33.95 -15.35 12.60
N LEU A 854 -33.31 -15.56 13.76
CA LEU A 854 -33.49 -16.77 14.57
C LEU A 854 -34.91 -16.88 15.13
N LEU A 855 -35.48 -15.76 15.55
CA LEU A 855 -36.87 -15.71 16.02
C LEU A 855 -37.84 -16.00 14.88
N SER A 856 -37.63 -15.42 13.70
CA SER A 856 -38.39 -15.71 12.47
C SER A 856 -38.34 -17.21 12.13
N LEU A 857 -37.17 -17.85 12.19
CA LEU A 857 -37.02 -19.29 11.98
C LEU A 857 -37.80 -20.12 13.01
N SER A 858 -37.75 -19.73 14.29
CA SER A 858 -38.39 -20.44 15.39
C SER A 858 -39.92 -20.32 15.34
N LEU A 859 -40.43 -19.14 14.97
CA LEU A 859 -41.86 -18.84 14.87
C LEU A 859 -42.46 -19.24 13.52
N ARG A 860 -41.62 -19.49 12.49
CA ARG A 860 -42.01 -19.66 11.08
C ARG A 860 -42.74 -18.46 10.49
N GLU A 861 -42.44 -17.28 11.00
CA GLU A 861 -43.02 -16.01 10.56
C GLU A 861 -42.00 -15.23 9.72
N PRO A 862 -42.32 -14.84 8.47
CA PRO A 862 -41.36 -14.15 7.61
C PRO A 862 -41.07 -12.72 8.07
N VAL A 863 -39.84 -12.25 7.84
CA VAL A 863 -39.47 -10.84 7.99
C VAL A 863 -39.76 -10.13 6.66
N PRO A 864 -40.38 -8.93 6.64
CA PRO A 864 -40.65 -8.21 5.40
C PRO A 864 -39.39 -7.93 4.57
N SER A 865 -39.43 -8.20 3.27
CA SER A 865 -38.27 -8.08 2.37
C SER A 865 -37.85 -6.63 2.08
N ASN A 866 -38.76 -5.67 2.28
CA ASN A 866 -38.53 -4.23 2.15
C ASN A 866 -38.04 -3.56 3.45
N LEU A 867 -37.77 -4.36 4.49
CA LEU A 867 -37.26 -3.94 5.79
C LEU A 867 -35.77 -4.26 5.90
N ALA A 868 -34.99 -3.32 6.42
CA ALA A 868 -33.62 -3.57 6.88
C ALA A 868 -33.43 -3.12 8.32
N MET A 869 -32.44 -3.66 9.02
CA MET A 869 -32.18 -3.32 10.42
C MET A 869 -30.70 -3.31 10.77
N THR A 870 -30.33 -2.52 11.77
CA THR A 870 -28.97 -2.50 12.34
C THR A 870 -29.05 -2.10 13.80
N GLY A 871 -28.21 -2.71 14.63
CA GLY A 871 -28.22 -2.52 16.08
C GLY A 871 -27.44 -3.63 16.77
N GLU A 872 -26.66 -3.26 17.77
CA GLU A 872 -26.07 -4.22 18.69
C GLU A 872 -27.13 -4.64 19.72
N ILE A 873 -27.04 -5.88 20.20
CA ILE A 873 -27.99 -6.45 21.14
C ILE A 873 -27.28 -7.03 22.35
N THR A 874 -27.84 -6.82 23.54
CA THR A 874 -27.34 -7.41 24.77
C THR A 874 -28.10 -8.68 25.14
N LEU A 875 -27.56 -9.48 26.06
CA LEU A 875 -28.27 -10.62 26.67
C LEU A 875 -29.59 -10.23 27.37
N THR A 876 -29.75 -8.96 27.75
CA THR A 876 -30.98 -8.41 28.35
C THR A 876 -32.00 -7.96 27.31
N GLY A 877 -31.67 -8.00 26.02
CA GLY A 877 -32.53 -7.54 24.94
C GLY A 877 -32.54 -6.02 24.74
N LYS A 878 -31.57 -5.29 25.29
CA LYS A 878 -31.40 -3.85 25.00
C LYS A 878 -30.70 -3.67 23.65
N VAL A 879 -31.12 -2.65 22.90
CA VAL A 879 -30.50 -2.27 21.63
C VAL A 879 -29.51 -1.13 21.87
N LEU A 880 -28.24 -1.39 21.55
CA LEU A 880 -27.13 -0.44 21.74
C LEU A 880 -26.86 0.36 20.46
N PRO A 881 -26.30 1.59 20.58
CA PRO A 881 -26.03 2.44 19.43
C PRO A 881 -24.92 1.86 18.55
N ILE A 882 -24.98 2.20 17.26
CA ILE A 882 -24.05 1.73 16.23
C ILE A 882 -23.30 2.88 15.57
N GLY A 883 -22.16 2.60 14.94
CA GLY A 883 -21.47 3.55 14.07
C GLY A 883 -21.93 3.48 12.61
N GLY A 884 -21.62 4.54 11.85
CA GLY A 884 -21.76 4.59 10.39
C GLY A 884 -23.22 4.56 9.90
N LEU A 885 -24.14 5.20 10.63
CA LEU A 885 -25.57 5.14 10.29
C LEU A 885 -25.87 5.78 8.93
N LYS A 886 -25.23 6.90 8.58
CA LYS A 886 -25.41 7.60 7.31
C LYS A 886 -25.09 6.70 6.12
N GLU A 887 -23.94 6.02 6.16
CA GLU A 887 -23.47 5.14 5.10
C GLU A 887 -24.36 3.91 4.99
N LYS A 888 -24.78 3.34 6.13
CA LYS A 888 -25.73 2.23 6.20
C LYS A 888 -27.07 2.58 5.55
N LEU A 889 -27.62 3.77 5.82
CA LEU A 889 -28.87 4.24 5.20
C LEU A 889 -28.72 4.49 3.70
N LEU A 890 -27.58 5.02 3.26
CA LEU A 890 -27.28 5.14 1.83
C LEU A 890 -27.20 3.77 1.16
N GLY A 891 -26.56 2.78 1.80
CA GLY A 891 -26.52 1.39 1.33
C GLY A 891 -27.92 0.80 1.16
N ALA A 892 -28.84 1.08 2.10
CA ALA A 892 -30.24 0.69 1.99
C ALA A 892 -30.93 1.37 0.80
N HIS A 893 -30.76 2.68 0.64
CA HIS A 893 -31.40 3.48 -0.43
C HIS A 893 -31.01 3.00 -1.82
N LEU A 894 -29.72 2.73 -2.04
CA LEU A 894 -29.19 2.33 -3.35
C LEU A 894 -29.71 0.99 -3.85
N THR A 895 -30.24 0.15 -2.95
CA THR A 895 -30.88 -1.11 -3.35
C THR A 895 -32.23 -0.88 -4.05
N GLY A 896 -32.85 0.29 -3.83
CA GLY A 896 -34.15 0.68 -4.40
C GLY A 896 -35.35 -0.14 -3.89
N ARG A 897 -35.13 -1.11 -2.98
CA ARG A 897 -36.16 -2.03 -2.45
C ARG A 897 -36.49 -1.82 -0.99
N ILE A 898 -35.54 -1.27 -0.23
CA ILE A 898 -35.74 -1.00 1.19
C ILE A 898 -36.50 0.31 1.37
N SER A 899 -37.62 0.23 2.06
CA SER A 899 -38.50 1.39 2.34
C SER A 899 -38.62 1.70 3.83
N LYS A 900 -38.22 0.76 4.69
CA LYS A 900 -38.28 0.87 6.16
C LYS A 900 -36.94 0.40 6.75
N VAL A 901 -36.36 1.18 7.66
CA VAL A 901 -35.12 0.81 8.36
C VAL A 901 -35.30 0.95 9.88
N ILE A 902 -34.96 -0.12 10.61
CA ILE A 902 -34.95 -0.14 12.08
C ILE A 902 -33.56 0.28 12.57
N VAL A 903 -33.52 1.27 13.46
CA VAL A 903 -32.30 1.88 14.00
C VAL A 903 -32.38 2.04 15.52
N PRO A 904 -31.26 1.99 16.26
CA PRO A 904 -31.28 2.21 17.70
C PRO A 904 -31.72 3.64 18.05
N ARG A 905 -32.50 3.81 19.12
CA ARG A 905 -33.03 5.10 19.57
C ARG A 905 -31.94 6.15 19.80
N LEU A 906 -30.80 5.72 20.33
CA LEU A 906 -29.66 6.59 20.64
C LEU A 906 -28.93 7.12 19.40
N ASN A 907 -29.12 6.51 18.22
CA ASN A 907 -28.56 7.00 16.95
C ASN A 907 -29.38 8.11 16.30
N ARG A 908 -30.48 8.56 16.94
CA ARG A 908 -31.25 9.72 16.45
C ARG A 908 -30.38 10.99 16.39
N LYS A 909 -29.41 11.13 17.31
CA LYS A 909 -28.45 12.25 17.30
C LYS A 909 -27.71 12.39 15.97
N ASP A 910 -27.28 11.27 15.38
CA ASP A 910 -26.50 11.26 14.13
C ASP A 910 -27.34 11.80 12.95
N ILE A 911 -28.65 11.58 13.00
CA ILE A 911 -29.61 12.07 12.00
C ILE A 911 -29.88 13.56 12.17
N ILE A 912 -29.98 14.04 13.41
CA ILE A 912 -30.13 15.45 13.71
C ILE A 912 -28.90 16.21 13.21
N GLU A 913 -27.71 15.68 13.49
CA GLU A 913 -26.44 16.25 13.02
C GLU A 913 -26.37 16.29 11.48
N ASP A 914 -26.74 15.20 10.78
CA ASP A 914 -26.75 15.16 9.32
C ASP A 914 -27.77 16.14 8.72
N TYR A 915 -28.96 16.26 9.32
CA TYR A 915 -29.99 17.24 8.90
C TYR A 915 -29.48 18.68 9.04
N VAL A 916 -28.91 19.04 10.19
CA VAL A 916 -28.37 20.38 10.45
C VAL A 916 -27.21 20.69 9.51
N SER A 917 -26.35 19.71 9.22
CA SER A 917 -25.24 19.87 8.27
C SER A 917 -25.69 20.15 6.84
N SER A 918 -26.93 19.78 6.48
CA SER A 918 -27.46 20.01 5.13
C SER A 918 -27.99 21.43 4.91
N MET A 919 -28.07 22.26 5.96
CA MET A 919 -28.61 23.62 5.88
C MET A 919 -27.57 24.63 5.43
N ALA A 920 -27.92 25.46 4.43
CA ALA A 920 -27.02 26.50 3.92
C ALA A 920 -26.79 27.68 4.91
N ASP A 921 -27.76 28.00 5.77
CA ASP A 921 -27.69 29.11 6.73
C ASP A 921 -27.23 28.61 8.11
N ARG A 922 -25.94 28.80 8.40
CA ARG A 922 -25.28 28.25 9.60
C ARG A 922 -25.78 28.85 10.91
N THR A 923 -26.20 30.11 10.89
CA THR A 923 -26.75 30.79 12.07
C THR A 923 -28.05 30.16 12.52
N LYS A 924 -28.94 29.87 11.56
CA LYS A 924 -30.18 29.13 11.81
C LYS A 924 -29.91 27.67 12.14
N ALA A 925 -28.95 27.04 11.47
CA ALA A 925 -28.56 25.65 11.73
C ALA A 925 -28.13 25.44 13.20
N ARG A 926 -27.33 26.36 13.76
CA ARG A 926 -26.92 26.30 15.18
C ARG A 926 -28.07 26.50 16.16
N GLU A 927 -29.00 27.39 15.85
CA GLU A 927 -30.20 27.64 16.67
C GLU A 927 -31.11 26.42 16.68
N ILE A 928 -31.41 25.87 15.50
CA ILE A 928 -32.22 24.65 15.32
C ILE A 928 -31.56 23.44 15.98
N LEU A 929 -30.23 23.30 15.88
CA LEU A 929 -29.49 22.25 16.58
C LEU A 929 -29.69 22.35 18.09
N GLY A 930 -29.54 23.55 18.67
CA GLY A 930 -29.76 23.79 20.09
C GLY A 930 -31.16 23.36 20.54
N ASP A 931 -32.19 23.76 19.79
CA ASP A 931 -33.58 23.42 20.08
C ASP A 931 -33.86 21.91 19.97
N LEU A 932 -33.41 21.27 18.88
CA LEU A 932 -33.60 19.83 18.65
C LEU A 932 -32.87 18.98 19.69
N THR A 933 -31.69 19.41 20.13
CA THR A 933 -30.90 18.71 21.15
C THR A 933 -31.57 18.82 22.52
N ALA A 934 -32.05 20.01 22.89
CA ALA A 934 -32.79 20.23 24.14
C ALA A 934 -34.10 19.42 24.18
N ASP A 935 -34.80 19.35 23.05
CA ASP A 935 -36.00 18.51 22.87
C ASP A 935 -35.69 17.01 23.03
N GLU A 936 -34.58 16.56 22.47
CA GLU A 936 -34.15 15.16 22.55
C GLU A 936 -33.77 14.76 23.98
N GLU A 937 -33.04 15.62 24.70
CA GLU A 937 -32.72 15.40 26.11
C GLU A 937 -33.98 15.30 26.98
N ARG A 938 -35.02 16.09 26.68
CA ARG A 938 -36.32 16.02 27.38
C ARG A 938 -37.02 14.69 27.11
N LEU A 939 -37.01 14.21 25.87
CA LEU A 939 -37.65 12.95 25.48
C LEU A 939 -36.99 11.73 26.10
N LEU A 940 -35.65 11.72 26.17
CA LEU A 940 -34.89 10.65 26.83
C LEU A 940 -35.18 10.57 28.35
N ARG A 941 -35.46 11.69 29.01
CA ARG A 941 -35.80 11.73 30.45
C ARG A 941 -37.21 11.23 30.76
N ASN A 942 -38.16 11.37 29.84
CA ASN A 942 -39.58 11.12 30.10
C ASN A 942 -40.06 9.69 29.76
N HIS A 943 -39.19 8.78 29.27
CA HIS A 943 -39.48 7.36 28.97
C HIS A 943 -40.83 7.08 28.25
N SER A 944 -41.33 8.03 27.45
CA SER A 944 -42.59 7.93 26.72
C SER A 944 -42.29 7.56 25.28
N SER A 945 -42.43 6.28 24.96
CA SER A 945 -42.12 5.69 23.65
C SER A 945 -43.23 5.90 22.60
N SER A 946 -44.40 6.45 22.97
CA SER A 946 -45.57 6.54 22.10
C SER A 946 -45.61 7.77 21.18
N ASP A 947 -44.84 8.83 21.47
CA ASP A 947 -45.04 10.16 20.87
C ASP A 947 -43.93 10.56 19.87
N LEU A 948 -43.16 9.60 19.36
CA LEU A 948 -42.07 9.85 18.42
C LEU A 948 -42.51 9.61 16.97
N CYS A 949 -43.51 10.38 16.52
CA CYS A 949 -43.88 10.45 15.11
C CYS A 949 -43.21 11.67 14.44
N PHE A 950 -42.33 11.41 13.47
CA PHE A 950 -41.88 12.33 12.40
C PHE A 950 -41.72 13.82 12.76
N LYS A 951 -40.56 14.20 13.31
CA LYS A 951 -40.11 15.60 13.33
C LYS A 951 -39.42 15.94 11.99
N GLU A 952 -38.94 17.17 11.85
CA GLU A 952 -38.30 17.66 10.61
C GLU A 952 -37.12 16.79 10.12
N PRO A 953 -36.20 16.31 10.98
CA PRO A 953 -35.06 15.49 10.53
C PRO A 953 -35.49 14.16 9.90
N GLU A 954 -36.51 13.49 10.44
CA GLU A 954 -37.00 12.22 9.91
C GLU A 954 -37.74 12.40 8.58
N ARG A 955 -38.48 13.51 8.42
CA ARG A 955 -39.10 13.87 7.14
C ARG A 955 -38.05 14.15 6.08
N TRP A 956 -37.00 14.87 6.44
CA TRP A 956 -35.88 15.14 5.53
C TRP A 956 -35.22 13.86 5.02
N ILE A 957 -34.98 12.87 5.89
CA ILE A 957 -34.46 11.56 5.46
C ILE A 957 -35.46 10.85 4.56
N GLN A 958 -36.75 10.88 4.89
CA GLN A 958 -37.78 10.23 4.08
C GLN A 958 -37.89 10.87 2.69
N GLU A 959 -37.78 12.18 2.56
CA GLU A 959 -37.78 12.90 1.28
C GLU A 959 -36.49 12.65 0.49
N LYS A 960 -35.34 12.63 1.16
CA LYS A 960 -34.01 12.48 0.54
C LYS A 960 -33.73 11.05 0.08
N LEU A 961 -34.10 10.05 0.89
CA LEU A 961 -33.75 8.64 0.69
C LEU A 961 -34.98 7.73 0.46
N GLY A 962 -36.21 8.22 0.56
CA GLY A 962 -37.40 7.37 0.45
C GLY A 962 -37.54 6.33 1.57
N ILE A 963 -36.75 6.45 2.65
CA ILE A 963 -36.69 5.49 3.75
C ILE A 963 -37.43 6.03 4.96
N LYS A 964 -38.35 5.23 5.50
CA LYS A 964 -38.98 5.46 6.80
C LYS A 964 -38.13 4.85 7.92
N LEU A 965 -37.69 5.68 8.85
CA LEU A 965 -36.94 5.24 10.02
C LEU A 965 -37.86 4.83 11.17
N VAL A 966 -37.47 3.76 11.87
CA VAL A 966 -38.13 3.30 13.10
C VAL A 966 -37.08 3.15 14.19
N TYR A 967 -37.23 3.93 15.26
CA TYR A 967 -36.33 3.89 16.41
C TYR A 967 -36.76 2.83 17.42
N VAL A 968 -35.79 2.07 17.95
CA VAL A 968 -36.02 1.00 18.93
C VAL A 968 -35.08 1.15 20.14
N GLU A 969 -35.59 0.86 21.34
CA GLU A 969 -34.78 0.83 22.58
C GLU A 969 -34.51 -0.62 23.02
N ASP A 970 -35.54 -1.46 22.95
CA ASP A 970 -35.47 -2.87 23.31
C ASP A 970 -35.83 -3.78 22.13
N PHE A 971 -35.42 -5.05 22.20
CA PHE A 971 -35.75 -6.06 21.20
C PHE A 971 -37.27 -6.27 21.07
N ALA A 972 -38.05 -6.02 22.12
CA ALA A 972 -39.51 -6.04 22.03
C ALA A 972 -40.05 -5.00 21.02
N ASP A 973 -39.41 -3.83 20.92
CA ASP A 973 -39.78 -2.81 19.95
C ASP A 973 -39.38 -3.23 18.52
N VAL A 974 -38.28 -3.97 18.38
CA VAL A 974 -37.87 -4.58 17.10
C VAL A 974 -38.92 -5.57 16.60
N VAL A 975 -39.37 -6.49 17.47
CA VAL A 975 -40.44 -7.47 17.14
C VAL A 975 -41.72 -6.75 16.72
N ASN A 976 -42.14 -5.74 17.48
CA ASN A 976 -43.33 -4.95 17.15
C ASN A 976 -43.17 -4.19 15.81
N ALA A 977 -41.97 -3.70 15.50
CA ALA A 977 -41.69 -2.99 14.25
C ALA A 977 -41.63 -3.92 13.01
N ILE A 978 -41.31 -5.21 13.20
CA ILE A 978 -41.27 -6.21 12.12
C ILE A 978 -42.68 -6.72 11.79
N TRP A 979 -43.45 -7.13 12.80
CA TRP A 979 -44.74 -7.82 12.62
C TRP A 979 -45.97 -6.96 12.99
N ASP A 980 -45.80 -5.64 13.09
CA ASP A 980 -46.85 -4.66 13.38
C ASP A 980 -47.79 -5.07 14.55
N GLY A 981 -47.20 -5.69 15.59
CA GLY A 981 -47.89 -6.10 16.82
C GLY A 981 -48.66 -7.42 16.76
N GLN A 982 -48.58 -8.19 15.66
CA GLN A 982 -49.12 -9.55 15.55
C GLN A 982 -48.43 -10.52 16.53
N ILE A 983 -47.13 -10.34 16.72
CA ILE A 983 -46.30 -10.99 17.73
C ILE A 983 -45.96 -9.95 18.79
N LYS A 984 -46.22 -10.27 20.06
CA LYS A 984 -45.92 -9.39 21.20
C LYS A 984 -44.94 -10.07 22.14
N VAL A 985 -43.87 -9.34 22.46
CA VAL A 985 -42.97 -9.67 23.58
C VAL A 985 -43.44 -8.86 24.80
N GLY A 986 -43.89 -9.53 25.85
CA GLY A 986 -44.39 -8.90 27.06
C GLY A 986 -43.32 -8.02 27.73
N LYS A 987 -43.49 -6.69 27.70
CA LYS A 987 -42.61 -5.74 28.42
C LYS A 987 -42.63 -5.95 29.95
N LYS A 988 -43.69 -6.55 30.50
CA LYS A 988 -43.85 -6.80 31.94
C LYS A 988 -42.92 -7.89 32.52
N GLY A 989 -42.27 -8.70 31.69
CA GLY A 989 -41.50 -9.86 32.14
C GLY A 989 -39.98 -9.72 32.08
N ILE A 990 -39.46 -8.61 31.54
CA ILE A 990 -38.00 -8.49 31.35
C ILE A 990 -37.33 -8.05 32.65
N PHE A 991 -37.80 -7.01 33.37
CA PHE A 991 -37.45 -6.76 34.77
C PHE A 991 -38.44 -5.81 35.45
N HIS A 992 -39.26 -6.29 36.40
CA HIS A 992 -39.91 -5.44 37.41
C HIS A 992 -39.54 -5.94 38.81
N ARG A 993 -39.14 -5.00 39.68
CA ARG A 993 -38.63 -5.21 41.05
C ARG A 993 -39.63 -5.84 42.04
N GLU A 994 -40.82 -6.25 41.60
CA GLU A 994 -41.91 -6.66 42.49
C GLU A 994 -41.91 -8.17 42.85
N GLU A 995 -41.19 -9.02 42.11
CA GLU A 995 -41.07 -10.46 42.43
C GLU A 995 -40.27 -10.74 43.73
N ILE A 996 -39.72 -9.72 44.39
CA ILE A 996 -39.04 -9.86 45.70
C ILE A 996 -40.03 -9.82 46.87
N LYS A 997 -41.30 -9.41 46.68
CA LYS A 997 -42.28 -9.35 47.78
C LYS A 997 -43.07 -10.64 48.02
N GLU A 998 -43.15 -11.56 47.07
CA GLU A 998 -43.92 -12.80 47.24
C GLU A 998 -43.10 -14.00 47.75
N ARG A 999 -41.78 -13.85 47.91
CA ARG A 999 -40.91 -14.91 48.48
C ARG A 999 -40.51 -14.70 49.93
N SER A 1000 -41.14 -13.77 50.65
CA SER A 1000 -40.98 -13.62 52.11
C SER A 1000 -42.04 -14.34 52.93
N HIS A 1001 -42.87 -15.18 52.31
CA HIS A 1001 -43.91 -15.99 52.98
C HIS A 1001 -43.97 -17.44 52.47
N ILE A 1002 -42.81 -18.09 52.29
CA ILE A 1002 -42.60 -19.55 52.32
C ILE A 1002 -41.20 -19.74 52.88
#